data_AF-A0A937N3P9-F1
#
_entry.id   AF-A0A937N3P9-F1
#
_cell.length_a   1.000
_cell.length_b   1.000
_cell.length_c   1.000
_cell.angle_alpha   90.00
_cell.angle_beta   90.00
_cell.angle_gamma   90.00
#
_symmetry.space_group_name_H-M   'P 1'
#
loop_
_entity.id
_entity.type
_entity.pdbx_description
1 polymer ?
#
loop_
_entity_poly.entity_id
_entity_poly.type
_entity_poly.pdbx_seq_one_letter_code
_entity_poly.pdbx_strand_id
1 'polypeptide(L)'
;MTMRAQKVLIPGLHFGFSVFHVVLPVLLLFLLLVASAERLRAEGEICLSDQAANFSMTHQQQWGDFGVDKAAAATGGLGSPMQIGETIFKKGLGHHANGEIVVDLDGQYTSFRALVGVQWQGGSRGSVVFQISVDGRIAFECGPMSDSDPPKEVEVSLAGARQLRLIAKDGGDGIGCDMANWAEARLVVDGRMPFFGAVSTSFADDPAPPASTAACGFSMIAGESGPQVAIMDTSRMFTVSVCRDEEARFLIPVKNVTEPIRVSADVTVVHGEQAEVEISVGGKSVSRTIQGGESAVLESEPVEGGGEAEIVLTTRGAGGETGVRWGRLRYSLDDQSYAIPLRFPQEKEQYPPRILPEPRPSIEQELIEWDWRMQDGIGTPRESRTWNEAIQTAFERGDELIKDYATSAIAVDDLTRKWEELRTEWQKSAASESTGESRWEDLWRRVHLLRREIVFRNPLADFGPLVFVKRVPSAFSHQLTQYYGRISRPGGGVFVLDAPGKSMQCRQLGDLPCGSYLHLDVSWDGQRVLFGFCAADSPAADWRTDDQRFYRLYEVSADGSETRQLTDGPYDDFSPRYLPDGKLLFLSTRRGGFHRCGRGPCPVYTMATANGDGSDPRVISFHETHEWDPAVLNDGRIIYTRWDYVDRHAVHYQQLWTARPDGTNVAAYYGNNTFNPVGVWEARPVPSSNLVMATAAAHHAMTAGSIILLDVTRGIDGLEPITRLTPDALFPESEFRVQRWYAPVGVPTPPEVPAEELRWPGHCYRSPYPLSKDYFLAAYSFDPLFGEPFANPANMFGIYLVDRFGNKELIYRDASIGSLWPMPLRAREPIPAIPSDLAHGGAGEGTFFLQNVYDSWPDLPKDGKDAITHLRILQVLPKTTPHANTPKVGLANASPGKQVLGTVPVESDGSAYFRAPAGIPFSFQALDERGMAVQTMRSLTYLQPGEHTSCVGCHEKRTSVAFNASALAKDRPPSTIAPGPDGSRPLSFPILVQPVLDKHCVECHTGPEAEGGIVLTGAPEGAFSASYNALAPMVPYSEWKSPPAANFEPMSRPNLFGARASKLMTLILEGHEDVTLDEQEMERLVTWMDTNALFYGTFDPEDQKRQQRGERIAGPALE
;
A
#
# COMPACT_ATOMS: atom_id res chain seq x y z
N MET A 1 -41.01 52.59 17.91
CA MET A 1 -41.37 53.95 18.36
C MET A 1 -40.22 54.85 17.91
N THR A 2 -40.35 55.86 17.05
CA THR A 2 -41.47 56.75 16.70
C THR A 2 -41.11 57.33 15.32
N MET A 3 -41.93 57.06 14.30
CA MET A 3 -42.94 57.98 13.74
C MET A 3 -42.44 58.84 12.58
N ARG A 4 -43.08 58.58 11.44
CA ARG A 4 -43.72 59.56 10.54
C ARG A 4 -43.38 61.04 10.79
N ALA A 5 -42.78 61.61 9.75
CA ALA A 5 -43.12 62.88 9.11
C ALA A 5 -43.99 63.89 9.89
N GLN A 6 -43.48 65.13 10.01
CA GLN A 6 -44.33 66.29 9.78
C GLN A 6 -43.55 67.49 9.23
N LYS A 7 -44.07 67.97 8.10
CA LYS A 7 -43.80 69.25 7.44
C LYS A 7 -44.02 70.43 8.40
N VAL A 8 -43.29 71.51 8.18
CA VAL A 8 -43.85 72.87 8.28
C VAL A 8 -43.28 73.72 7.11
N LEU A 9 -44.21 74.23 6.29
CA LEU A 9 -44.05 75.31 5.29
C LEU A 9 -43.61 76.61 6.00
N ILE A 10 -43.30 77.75 5.38
CA ILE A 10 -44.09 78.69 4.57
C ILE A 10 -43.11 79.81 4.10
N PRO A 11 -43.53 80.83 3.33
CA PRO A 11 -43.40 81.06 1.88
C PRO A 11 -42.27 82.08 1.58
N GLY A 12 -41.78 82.35 0.37
CA GLY A 12 -42.41 82.46 -0.94
C GLY A 12 -42.17 83.89 -1.46
N LEU A 13 -41.58 84.03 -2.65
CA LEU A 13 -41.81 85.16 -3.56
C LEU A 13 -41.36 84.79 -4.98
N HIS A 14 -42.17 85.26 -5.91
CA HIS A 14 -42.36 84.85 -7.30
C HIS A 14 -41.11 84.91 -8.22
N PHE A 15 -41.11 84.12 -9.31
CA PHE A 15 -41.28 84.62 -10.69
C PHE A 15 -41.31 83.48 -11.75
N GLY A 16 -42.26 83.61 -12.68
CA GLY A 16 -42.31 83.16 -14.09
C GLY A 16 -41.57 81.90 -14.59
N PHE A 17 -42.36 80.94 -15.08
CA PHE A 17 -42.04 80.04 -16.22
C PHE A 17 -41.55 80.89 -17.43
N SER A 18 -40.65 80.47 -18.33
CA SER A 18 -40.58 79.18 -19.02
C SER A 18 -39.31 79.06 -19.88
N VAL A 19 -38.93 77.81 -20.16
CA VAL A 19 -38.06 77.31 -21.27
C VAL A 19 -36.57 77.63 -21.23
N PHE A 20 -35.81 76.83 -20.48
CA PHE A 20 -34.49 76.31 -20.86
C PHE A 20 -34.15 75.23 -19.82
N HIS A 21 -34.08 73.95 -20.19
CA HIS A 21 -33.26 72.87 -19.58
C HIS A 21 -33.75 71.49 -20.07
N VAL A 22 -33.33 71.08 -21.28
CA VAL A 22 -33.48 69.70 -21.79
C VAL A 22 -32.13 69.00 -21.98
N VAL A 23 -30.99 69.66 -21.75
CA VAL A 23 -29.67 69.08 -22.12
C VAL A 23 -28.90 68.46 -20.94
N LEU A 24 -29.23 68.78 -19.68
CA LEU A 24 -28.46 68.29 -18.52
C LEU A 24 -28.95 66.96 -17.88
N PRO A 25 -30.26 66.62 -17.84
CA PRO A 25 -30.70 65.36 -17.24
C PRO A 25 -30.50 64.15 -18.14
N VAL A 26 -30.47 64.35 -19.47
CA VAL A 26 -30.26 63.27 -20.45
C VAL A 26 -28.79 62.85 -20.49
N LEU A 27 -27.84 63.78 -20.32
CA LEU A 27 -26.41 63.44 -20.30
C LEU A 27 -26.01 62.67 -19.03
N LEU A 28 -26.61 62.99 -17.87
CA LEU A 28 -26.34 62.28 -16.62
C LEU A 28 -26.98 60.88 -16.61
N LEU A 29 -28.16 60.73 -17.22
CA LEU A 29 -28.79 59.41 -17.40
C LEU A 29 -28.05 58.57 -18.44
N PHE A 30 -27.48 59.17 -19.50
CA PHE A 30 -26.64 58.47 -20.47
C PHE A 30 -25.27 58.09 -19.89
N LEU A 31 -24.64 58.93 -19.05
CA LEU A 31 -23.39 58.59 -18.36
C LEU A 31 -23.59 57.53 -17.26
N LEU A 32 -24.74 57.53 -16.58
CA LEU A 32 -25.09 56.45 -15.64
C LEU A 32 -25.52 55.16 -16.37
N LEU A 33 -26.16 55.24 -17.53
CA LEU A 33 -26.47 54.07 -18.38
C LEU A 33 -25.22 53.51 -19.09
N VAL A 34 -24.24 54.34 -19.43
CA VAL A 34 -22.94 53.91 -19.99
C VAL A 34 -22.04 53.34 -18.89
N ALA A 35 -22.03 53.90 -17.67
CA ALA A 35 -21.36 53.30 -16.52
C ALA A 35 -22.06 52.02 -15.99
N SER A 36 -23.35 51.83 -16.30
CA SER A 36 -24.07 50.58 -16.04
C SER A 36 -23.91 49.56 -17.18
N ALA A 37 -23.63 49.99 -18.40
CA ALA A 37 -23.34 49.12 -19.54
C ALA A 37 -21.95 48.49 -19.46
N GLU A 38 -20.99 49.11 -18.75
CA GLU A 38 -19.71 48.48 -18.41
C GLU A 38 -19.80 47.45 -17.28
N ARG A 39 -20.94 47.39 -16.55
CA ARG A 39 -21.18 46.41 -15.46
C ARG A 39 -22.17 45.30 -15.80
N LEU A 40 -22.71 45.27 -17.01
CA LEU A 40 -23.37 44.10 -17.59
C LEU A 40 -22.40 43.44 -18.58
N ARG A 41 -21.19 43.13 -18.11
CA ARG A 41 -20.29 42.20 -18.80
C ARG A 41 -20.84 40.79 -18.53
N ALA A 42 -21.04 40.01 -19.58
CA ALA A 42 -21.64 38.68 -19.46
C ALA A 42 -20.75 37.78 -18.59
N GLU A 43 -21.13 37.58 -17.33
CA GLU A 43 -20.58 36.51 -16.49
C GLU A 43 -20.95 35.18 -17.14
N GLY A 44 -19.95 34.37 -17.47
CA GLY A 44 -20.18 33.00 -17.92
C GLY A 44 -20.26 32.08 -16.72
N GLU A 45 -21.27 31.20 -16.67
CA GLU A 45 -21.37 30.14 -15.67
C GLU A 45 -21.11 28.78 -16.33
N ILE A 46 -20.25 27.96 -15.71
CA ILE A 46 -19.92 26.60 -16.16
C ILE A 46 -20.32 25.62 -15.08
N CYS A 47 -21.15 24.63 -15.39
CA CYS A 47 -21.53 23.62 -14.42
C CYS A 47 -20.44 22.55 -14.28
N LEU A 48 -20.12 22.14 -13.05
CA LEU A 48 -19.09 21.14 -12.79
C LEU A 48 -19.42 19.75 -13.33
N SER A 49 -20.71 19.47 -13.60
CA SER A 49 -21.15 18.21 -14.18
C SER A 49 -21.18 18.20 -15.70
N ASP A 50 -20.82 19.31 -16.37
CA ASP A 50 -20.76 19.37 -17.82
C ASP A 50 -19.45 18.79 -18.37
N GLN A 51 -19.55 17.65 -19.07
CA GLN A 51 -18.40 16.94 -19.65
C GLN A 51 -17.65 17.71 -20.75
N ALA A 52 -18.24 18.79 -21.27
CA ALA A 52 -17.60 19.65 -22.28
C ALA A 52 -16.73 20.76 -21.66
N ALA A 53 -16.71 20.89 -20.33
CA ALA A 53 -15.96 21.91 -19.66
C ALA A 53 -14.49 21.51 -19.49
N ASN A 54 -13.57 22.36 -19.94
CA ASN A 54 -12.12 22.17 -19.84
C ASN A 54 -11.64 22.51 -18.42
N PHE A 55 -11.90 21.66 -17.44
CA PHE A 55 -11.24 21.67 -16.13
C PHE A 55 -10.96 20.23 -15.68
N SER A 56 -9.95 20.04 -14.83
CA SER A 56 -9.64 18.73 -14.25
C SER A 56 -10.41 18.54 -12.94
N MET A 57 -11.02 17.38 -12.75
CA MET A 57 -11.74 17.03 -11.54
C MET A 57 -11.44 15.60 -11.10
N THR A 58 -11.03 15.42 -9.86
CA THR A 58 -10.83 14.11 -9.21
C THR A 58 -11.73 13.98 -8.00
N HIS A 59 -12.11 12.76 -7.62
CA HIS A 59 -12.96 12.53 -6.44
C HIS A 59 -12.55 11.26 -5.69
N GLN A 60 -12.87 11.23 -4.40
CA GLN A 60 -12.79 10.06 -3.54
C GLN A 60 -14.00 10.05 -2.61
N GLN A 61 -14.53 8.88 -2.32
CA GLN A 61 -15.64 8.71 -1.36
C GLN A 61 -15.54 7.37 -0.64
N GLN A 62 -16.10 7.30 0.57
CA GLN A 62 -16.06 6.09 1.39
C GLN A 62 -17.01 4.99 0.91
N TRP A 63 -18.06 5.34 0.18
CA TRP A 63 -19.06 4.39 -0.30
C TRP A 63 -19.56 4.71 -1.70
N GLY A 64 -19.81 3.64 -2.48
CA GLY A 64 -20.52 3.71 -3.75
C GLY A 64 -19.70 4.27 -4.91
N ASP A 65 -20.39 4.50 -6.02
CA ASP A 65 -19.90 5.15 -7.23
C ASP A 65 -20.38 6.62 -7.28
N PHE A 66 -19.56 7.49 -7.89
CA PHE A 66 -19.80 8.92 -7.98
C PHE A 66 -20.93 9.25 -8.96
N GLY A 67 -21.80 10.18 -8.59
CA GLY A 67 -22.94 10.62 -9.38
C GLY A 67 -22.67 11.92 -10.14
N VAL A 68 -22.74 11.88 -11.47
CA VAL A 68 -22.79 13.07 -12.33
C VAL A 68 -24.24 13.29 -12.75
N ASP A 69 -24.80 14.46 -12.44
CA ASP A 69 -26.22 14.80 -12.64
C ASP A 69 -27.20 13.85 -11.90
N LYS A 70 -26.68 13.11 -10.93
CA LYS A 70 -27.37 12.06 -10.16
C LYS A 70 -26.76 11.96 -8.76
N ALA A 71 -27.47 11.30 -7.84
CA ALA A 71 -26.90 10.93 -6.55
C ALA A 71 -25.85 9.82 -6.68
N ALA A 72 -24.97 9.70 -5.69
CA ALA A 72 -24.09 8.54 -5.54
C ALA A 72 -24.91 7.25 -5.38
N ALA A 73 -24.37 6.13 -5.83
CA ALA A 73 -25.07 4.84 -5.86
C ALA A 73 -24.19 3.71 -5.36
N ALA A 74 -24.78 2.57 -4.98
CA ALA A 74 -23.98 1.37 -4.71
C ALA A 74 -23.15 1.00 -5.95
N THR A 75 -21.95 0.45 -5.74
CA THR A 75 -21.02 0.15 -6.86
C THR A 75 -21.66 -0.75 -7.91
N GLY A 76 -21.65 -0.30 -9.17
CA GLY A 76 -22.31 -0.96 -10.30
C GLY A 76 -23.83 -0.76 -10.38
N GLY A 77 -24.42 0.02 -9.46
CA GLY A 77 -25.85 0.36 -9.43
C GLY A 77 -26.19 1.60 -10.28
N LEU A 78 -27.48 1.77 -10.56
CA LEU A 78 -27.99 2.97 -11.23
C LEU A 78 -28.26 4.07 -10.20
N GLY A 79 -27.57 5.22 -10.33
CA GLY A 79 -27.84 6.39 -9.48
C GLY A 79 -29.25 6.96 -9.68
N SER A 80 -29.89 7.32 -8.56
CA SER A 80 -31.18 8.01 -8.56
C SER A 80 -31.04 9.46 -9.04
N PRO A 81 -32.13 10.08 -9.54
CA PRO A 81 -32.14 11.52 -9.77
C PRO A 81 -31.64 12.29 -8.54
N MET A 82 -30.84 13.32 -8.77
CA MET A 82 -30.33 14.17 -7.70
C MET A 82 -31.48 14.94 -7.06
N GLN A 83 -31.60 14.83 -5.75
CA GLN A 83 -32.69 15.42 -4.98
C GLN A 83 -32.17 15.95 -3.65
N ILE A 84 -32.63 17.14 -3.24
CA ILE A 84 -32.42 17.69 -1.90
C ILE A 84 -33.78 18.16 -1.39
N GLY A 85 -34.21 17.63 -0.24
CA GLY A 85 -35.60 17.76 0.21
C GLY A 85 -36.57 17.23 -0.84
N GLU A 86 -37.53 18.05 -1.28
CA GLU A 86 -38.51 17.69 -2.32
C GLU A 86 -38.09 18.13 -3.73
N THR A 87 -36.94 18.80 -3.88
CA THR A 87 -36.51 19.41 -5.15
C THR A 87 -35.59 18.49 -5.92
N ILE A 88 -35.93 18.19 -7.18
CA ILE A 88 -35.09 17.40 -8.10
C ILE A 88 -34.23 18.34 -8.93
N PHE A 89 -32.93 18.09 -8.96
CA PHE A 89 -31.95 18.87 -9.71
C PHE A 89 -31.50 18.10 -10.96
N LYS A 90 -31.37 18.81 -12.07
CA LYS A 90 -30.89 18.24 -13.33
C LYS A 90 -29.37 18.22 -13.44
N LYS A 91 -28.70 19.06 -12.65
CA LYS A 91 -27.27 19.34 -12.73
C LYS A 91 -26.65 19.33 -11.34
N GLY A 92 -25.45 18.76 -11.23
CA GLY A 92 -24.69 18.74 -9.99
C GLY A 92 -23.85 17.47 -9.82
N LEU A 93 -23.18 17.39 -8.67
CA LEU A 93 -22.33 16.26 -8.29
C LEU A 93 -22.87 15.57 -7.03
N GLY A 94 -23.13 14.27 -7.10
CA GLY A 94 -23.54 13.45 -5.96
C GLY A 94 -22.39 12.57 -5.49
N HIS A 95 -22.01 12.66 -4.22
CA HIS A 95 -20.99 11.79 -3.62
C HIS A 95 -21.39 11.35 -2.21
N HIS A 96 -20.62 10.45 -1.58
CA HIS A 96 -20.94 9.93 -0.25
C HIS A 96 -19.89 10.32 0.80
N ALA A 97 -20.31 10.66 2.02
CA ALA A 97 -19.38 10.97 3.10
C ALA A 97 -18.70 9.72 3.70
N ASN A 98 -17.46 9.77 4.20
CA ASN A 98 -16.52 10.88 3.99
C ASN A 98 -16.03 10.86 2.54
N GLY A 99 -16.03 12.02 1.89
CA GLY A 99 -15.61 12.15 0.50
C GLY A 99 -15.12 13.55 0.15
N GLU A 100 -14.28 13.63 -0.88
CA GLU A 100 -13.82 14.89 -1.45
C GLU A 100 -13.94 14.89 -2.98
N ILE A 101 -14.17 16.07 -3.54
CA ILE A 101 -14.08 16.37 -4.96
C ILE A 101 -13.08 17.52 -5.08
N VAL A 102 -12.04 17.35 -5.89
CA VAL A 102 -11.00 18.35 -6.13
C VAL A 102 -11.12 18.82 -7.56
N VAL A 103 -11.25 20.13 -7.75
CA VAL A 103 -11.34 20.80 -9.06
C VAL A 103 -10.12 21.70 -9.22
N ASP A 104 -9.40 21.53 -10.32
CA ASP A 104 -8.35 22.47 -10.73
C ASP A 104 -8.99 23.69 -11.39
N LEU A 105 -8.73 24.86 -10.82
CA LEU A 105 -9.31 26.12 -11.23
C LEU A 105 -8.42 26.87 -12.22
N ASP A 106 -7.12 26.54 -12.27
CA ASP A 106 -6.14 27.22 -13.12
C ASP A 106 -6.05 28.76 -12.94
N GLY A 107 -6.71 29.35 -11.94
CA GLY A 107 -6.83 30.80 -11.77
C GLY A 107 -7.86 31.47 -12.69
N GLN A 108 -8.72 30.69 -13.37
CA GLN A 108 -9.63 31.19 -14.43
C GLN A 108 -11.03 31.59 -13.94
N TYR A 109 -11.32 31.42 -12.65
CA TYR A 109 -12.67 31.56 -12.10
C TYR A 109 -12.73 32.63 -11.01
N THR A 110 -13.87 33.29 -10.88
CA THR A 110 -14.08 34.39 -9.92
C THR A 110 -14.86 33.95 -8.69
N SER A 111 -15.78 33.00 -8.84
CA SER A 111 -16.52 32.38 -7.72
C SER A 111 -17.03 30.97 -8.05
N PHE A 112 -17.35 30.22 -6.99
CA PHE A 112 -18.06 28.95 -7.05
C PHE A 112 -19.41 29.10 -6.37
N ARG A 113 -20.47 28.53 -6.95
CA ARG A 113 -21.83 28.52 -6.41
C ARG A 113 -22.43 27.12 -6.44
N ALA A 114 -23.17 26.73 -5.41
CA ALA A 114 -23.91 25.46 -5.37
C ALA A 114 -25.09 25.50 -4.39
N LEU A 115 -25.96 24.50 -4.47
CA LEU A 115 -26.95 24.15 -3.46
C LEU A 115 -26.54 22.81 -2.83
N VAL A 116 -26.25 22.81 -1.53
CA VAL A 116 -25.80 21.60 -0.82
C VAL A 116 -26.91 20.99 0.03
N GLY A 117 -26.90 19.65 0.15
CA GLY A 117 -27.79 18.93 1.07
C GLY A 117 -27.72 17.42 0.91
N VAL A 118 -28.39 16.71 1.83
CA VAL A 118 -28.32 15.23 1.92
C VAL A 118 -29.55 14.59 1.28
N GLN A 119 -29.33 13.49 0.54
CA GLN A 119 -30.40 12.73 -0.10
C GLN A 119 -30.68 11.42 0.63
N TRP A 120 -31.94 11.17 0.99
CA TRP A 120 -32.36 9.90 1.57
C TRP A 120 -32.38 8.76 0.54
N GLN A 121 -31.91 7.57 0.92
CA GLN A 121 -31.83 6.37 0.05
C GLN A 121 -32.52 5.12 0.63
N GLY A 122 -33.56 5.29 1.46
CA GLY A 122 -34.36 4.15 1.94
C GLY A 122 -33.89 3.47 3.22
N GLY A 123 -32.90 4.05 3.92
CA GLY A 123 -32.33 3.54 5.17
C GLY A 123 -32.52 4.47 6.38
N SER A 124 -31.56 4.46 7.31
CA SER A 124 -31.48 5.44 8.41
C SER A 124 -31.29 6.87 7.86
N ARG A 125 -31.57 7.89 8.67
CA ARG A 125 -31.19 9.26 8.30
C ARG A 125 -29.68 9.38 8.33
N GLY A 126 -29.09 9.95 7.28
CA GLY A 126 -27.68 10.32 7.26
C GLY A 126 -27.49 11.78 7.63
N SER A 127 -26.27 12.12 8.03
CA SER A 127 -25.91 13.48 8.41
C SER A 127 -24.52 13.85 7.88
N VAL A 128 -24.44 15.00 7.19
CA VAL A 128 -23.20 15.43 6.52
C VAL A 128 -22.83 16.86 6.89
N VAL A 129 -21.55 17.05 7.21
CA VAL A 129 -20.91 18.36 7.30
C VAL A 129 -20.29 18.70 5.94
N PHE A 130 -20.82 19.73 5.27
CA PHE A 130 -20.25 20.22 4.01
C PHE A 130 -19.18 21.27 4.28
N GLN A 131 -18.04 21.11 3.63
CA GLN A 131 -16.91 22.02 3.73
C GLN A 131 -16.38 22.34 2.34
N ILE A 132 -16.04 23.61 2.09
CA ILE A 132 -15.37 24.05 0.87
C ILE A 132 -14.00 24.61 1.24
N SER A 133 -12.96 24.07 0.61
CA SER A 133 -11.60 24.60 0.72
C SER A 133 -11.19 25.24 -0.61
N VAL A 134 -10.58 26.43 -0.55
CA VAL A 134 -9.97 27.13 -1.68
C VAL A 134 -8.48 27.28 -1.37
N ASP A 135 -7.61 26.71 -2.21
CA ASP A 135 -6.15 26.68 -2.01
C ASP A 135 -5.73 26.26 -0.58
N GLY A 136 -6.32 25.16 -0.09
CA GLY A 136 -6.06 24.59 1.24
C GLY A 136 -6.68 25.36 2.42
N ARG A 137 -7.35 26.50 2.18
CA ARG A 137 -8.05 27.27 3.22
C ARG A 137 -9.54 27.02 3.18
N ILE A 138 -10.13 26.73 4.34
CA ILE A 138 -11.58 26.54 4.45
C ILE A 138 -12.29 27.88 4.23
N ALA A 139 -13.00 27.97 3.11
CA ALA A 139 -13.77 29.15 2.70
C ALA A 139 -15.23 29.07 3.15
N PHE A 140 -15.74 27.85 3.36
CA PHE A 140 -17.10 27.61 3.85
C PHE A 140 -17.15 26.31 4.65
N GLU A 141 -17.95 26.31 5.71
CA GLU A 141 -18.34 25.11 6.45
C GLU A 141 -19.77 25.30 6.98
N CYS A 142 -20.56 24.24 6.96
CA CYS A 142 -21.83 24.21 7.69
C CYS A 142 -21.85 23.08 8.72
N GLY A 143 -22.58 23.29 9.82
CA GLY A 143 -22.88 22.21 10.75
C GLY A 143 -23.63 21.05 10.06
N PRO A 144 -23.80 19.91 10.76
CA PRO A 144 -24.36 18.70 10.17
C PRO A 144 -25.75 18.98 9.58
N MET A 145 -25.92 18.62 8.31
CA MET A 145 -27.18 18.66 7.57
C MET A 145 -27.70 17.23 7.41
N SER A 146 -28.98 17.04 7.63
CA SER A 146 -29.71 15.78 7.46
C SER A 146 -30.46 15.74 6.13
N ASP A 147 -30.98 14.57 5.79
CA ASP A 147 -31.89 14.35 4.66
C ASP A 147 -33.22 15.13 4.75
N SER A 148 -33.56 15.65 5.93
CA SER A 148 -34.75 16.48 6.16
C SER A 148 -34.52 17.98 6.02
N ASP A 149 -33.27 18.43 5.86
CA ASP A 149 -32.94 19.84 5.71
C ASP A 149 -33.18 20.32 4.27
N PRO A 150 -33.68 21.56 4.07
CA PRO A 150 -33.81 22.13 2.74
C PRO A 150 -32.43 22.39 2.11
N PRO A 151 -32.33 22.49 0.78
CA PRO A 151 -31.08 22.83 0.11
C PRO A 151 -30.52 24.16 0.61
N LYS A 152 -29.22 24.18 0.92
CA LYS A 152 -28.51 25.37 1.41
C LYS A 152 -27.65 25.95 0.29
N GLU A 153 -27.86 27.20 -0.04
CA GLU A 153 -27.03 27.91 -1.01
C GLU A 153 -25.65 28.22 -0.43
N VAL A 154 -24.62 28.05 -1.26
CA VAL A 154 -23.24 28.40 -0.95
C VAL A 154 -22.61 29.14 -2.12
N GLU A 155 -21.91 30.22 -1.82
CA GLU A 155 -21.07 30.97 -2.75
C GLU A 155 -19.73 31.29 -2.09
N VAL A 156 -18.63 30.99 -2.77
CA VAL A 156 -17.27 31.32 -2.32
C VAL A 156 -16.49 32.00 -3.44
N SER A 157 -15.64 32.96 -3.10
CA SER A 157 -14.76 33.61 -4.08
C SER A 157 -13.64 32.66 -4.50
N LEU A 158 -13.34 32.64 -5.80
CA LEU A 158 -12.25 31.90 -6.43
C LEU A 158 -11.21 32.84 -7.08
N ALA A 159 -11.28 34.15 -6.84
CA ALA A 159 -10.40 35.11 -7.50
C ALA A 159 -8.92 34.78 -7.26
N GLY A 160 -8.22 34.41 -8.35
CA GLY A 160 -6.81 34.00 -8.31
C GLY A 160 -6.57 32.61 -7.70
N ALA A 161 -7.62 31.87 -7.35
CA ALA A 161 -7.51 30.56 -6.73
C ALA A 161 -7.08 29.48 -7.73
N ARG A 162 -6.27 28.52 -7.26
CA ARG A 162 -5.76 27.41 -8.09
C ARG A 162 -6.56 26.13 -7.92
N GLN A 163 -7.14 25.89 -6.75
CA GLN A 163 -7.83 24.66 -6.43
C GLN A 163 -9.08 24.91 -5.60
N LEU A 164 -10.15 24.19 -5.94
CA LEU A 164 -11.38 24.09 -5.16
C LEU A 164 -11.54 22.65 -4.67
N ARG A 165 -11.78 22.47 -3.37
CA ARG A 165 -12.18 21.17 -2.78
C ARG A 165 -13.59 21.25 -2.21
N LEU A 166 -14.44 20.32 -2.62
CA LEU A 166 -15.79 20.10 -2.10
C LEU A 166 -15.76 18.85 -1.21
N ILE A 167 -15.91 19.03 0.09
CA ILE A 167 -15.68 17.99 1.10
C ILE A 167 -17.00 17.69 1.82
N ALA A 168 -17.34 16.42 1.94
CA ALA A 168 -18.42 15.92 2.78
C ALA A 168 -17.82 15.08 3.90
N LYS A 169 -18.08 15.48 5.16
CA LYS A 169 -17.67 14.74 6.35
C LYS A 169 -18.87 14.13 7.05
N ASP A 170 -18.63 13.03 7.76
CA ASP A 170 -19.56 12.44 8.73
C ASP A 170 -20.00 13.49 9.76
N GLY A 171 -21.30 13.62 10.01
CA GLY A 171 -21.86 14.53 11.01
C GLY A 171 -21.67 14.08 12.45
N GLY A 172 -21.06 12.91 12.68
CA GLY A 172 -20.70 12.38 13.99
C GLY A 172 -21.57 11.20 14.45
N ASP A 173 -22.45 10.69 13.59
CA ASP A 173 -23.32 9.54 13.82
C ASP A 173 -22.98 8.32 12.95
N GLY A 174 -21.87 8.39 12.21
CA GLY A 174 -21.40 7.34 11.31
C GLY A 174 -21.97 7.52 9.91
N ILE A 175 -21.38 6.85 8.93
CA ILE A 175 -21.60 7.13 7.50
C ILE A 175 -22.90 6.58 6.91
N GLY A 176 -23.88 6.23 7.74
CA GLY A 176 -25.08 5.53 7.29
C GLY A 176 -26.03 6.46 6.53
N CYS A 177 -26.10 6.32 5.21
CA CYS A 177 -26.96 7.13 4.33
C CYS A 177 -26.52 8.60 4.16
N ASP A 178 -25.21 8.83 4.09
CA ASP A 178 -24.61 10.17 3.94
C ASP A 178 -24.40 10.56 2.46
N MET A 179 -25.49 10.56 1.69
CA MET A 179 -25.44 10.95 0.28
C MET A 179 -25.46 12.47 0.16
N ALA A 180 -24.27 13.06 0.04
CA ALA A 180 -24.07 14.49 -0.15
C ALA A 180 -24.23 14.90 -1.62
N ASN A 181 -25.16 15.81 -1.88
CA ASN A 181 -25.37 16.41 -3.19
C ASN A 181 -24.86 17.84 -3.22
N TRP A 182 -24.09 18.16 -4.25
CA TRP A 182 -23.67 19.50 -4.67
C TRP A 182 -24.48 19.86 -5.92
N ALA A 183 -25.74 20.24 -5.72
CA ALA A 183 -26.67 20.58 -6.80
C ALA A 183 -26.32 21.93 -7.44
N GLU A 184 -26.47 22.04 -8.75
CA GLU A 184 -26.16 23.24 -9.56
C GLU A 184 -24.76 23.81 -9.29
N ALA A 185 -23.81 22.93 -8.96
CA ALA A 185 -22.42 23.28 -8.69
C ALA A 185 -21.81 23.93 -9.94
N ARG A 186 -21.47 25.21 -9.86
CA ARG A 186 -21.06 26.03 -10.99
C ARG A 186 -19.88 26.94 -10.65
N LEU A 187 -19.01 27.14 -11.65
CA LEU A 187 -17.90 28.08 -11.64
C LEU A 187 -18.29 29.32 -12.45
N VAL A 188 -17.99 30.50 -11.92
CA VAL A 188 -18.23 31.79 -12.57
C VAL A 188 -16.93 32.29 -13.20
N VAL A 189 -17.00 32.80 -14.43
CA VAL A 189 -15.86 33.29 -15.23
C VAL A 189 -16.05 34.78 -15.55
N ASP A 190 -14.96 35.57 -15.51
CA ASP A 190 -14.94 36.92 -16.10
C ASP A 190 -14.90 36.81 -17.63
N GLY A 191 -15.94 37.27 -18.31
CA GLY A 191 -16.09 37.17 -19.76
C GLY A 191 -14.98 37.86 -20.59
N ARG A 192 -14.08 38.64 -19.97
CA ARG A 192 -12.89 39.23 -20.61
C ARG A 192 -11.69 38.30 -20.63
N MET A 193 -11.64 37.29 -19.77
CA MET A 193 -10.49 36.40 -19.68
C MET A 193 -10.45 35.47 -20.91
N PRO A 194 -9.28 35.35 -21.56
CA PRO A 194 -9.08 34.38 -22.63
C PRO A 194 -9.12 32.96 -22.07
N PHE A 195 -9.59 32.03 -22.90
CA PHE A 195 -9.58 30.61 -22.63
C PHE A 195 -8.41 29.94 -23.33
N PHE A 196 -7.64 29.15 -22.59
CA PHE A 196 -6.48 28.44 -23.10
C PHE A 196 -6.79 26.94 -23.29
N GLY A 197 -6.58 26.46 -24.51
CA GLY A 197 -6.75 25.05 -24.89
C GLY A 197 -5.61 24.15 -24.38
N ALA A 198 -5.71 22.85 -24.68
CA ALA A 198 -4.64 21.91 -24.43
C ALA A 198 -3.42 22.22 -25.33
N VAL A 199 -2.23 21.99 -24.80
CA VAL A 199 -0.97 22.22 -25.50
C VAL A 199 -0.80 21.14 -26.57
N SER A 200 -0.58 21.54 -27.82
CA SER A 200 -0.11 20.64 -28.88
C SER A 200 1.41 20.77 -29.00
N THR A 201 2.11 19.63 -29.03
CA THR A 201 3.58 19.60 -29.09
C THR A 201 4.03 19.02 -30.43
N SER A 202 5.03 19.62 -31.05
CA SER A 202 5.70 19.08 -32.24
C SER A 202 7.22 19.11 -32.08
N PHE A 203 7.90 18.14 -32.69
CA PHE A 203 9.35 18.13 -32.83
C PHE A 203 9.66 18.46 -34.29
N ALA A 204 10.29 19.62 -34.51
CA ALA A 204 10.26 20.31 -35.78
C ALA A 204 8.81 20.40 -36.33
N ASP A 205 8.57 19.88 -37.53
CA ASP A 205 7.27 19.93 -38.20
C ASP A 205 6.39 18.68 -37.94
N ASP A 206 6.90 17.68 -37.22
CA ASP A 206 6.17 16.44 -36.93
C ASP A 206 5.51 16.48 -35.54
N PRO A 207 4.25 16.00 -35.38
CA PRO A 207 3.61 15.89 -34.08
C PRO A 207 4.44 15.04 -33.10
N ALA A 208 4.65 15.55 -31.88
CA ALA A 208 5.34 14.81 -30.83
C ALA A 208 4.41 13.74 -30.22
N PRO A 209 4.95 12.66 -29.64
CA PRO A 209 4.15 11.70 -28.89
C PRO A 209 3.49 12.37 -27.66
N PRO A 210 2.37 11.84 -27.15
CA PRO A 210 1.77 12.37 -25.92
C PRO A 210 2.72 12.21 -24.73
N ALA A 211 2.54 13.06 -23.71
CA ALA A 211 3.29 12.96 -22.47
C ALA A 211 3.03 11.59 -21.81
N SER A 212 4.05 10.96 -21.25
CA SER A 212 3.90 9.75 -20.43
C SER A 212 2.91 10.00 -19.30
N THR A 213 2.25 8.96 -18.77
CA THR A 213 1.45 9.10 -17.55
C THR A 213 2.28 9.78 -16.45
N ALA A 214 1.69 10.75 -15.75
CA ALA A 214 2.39 11.49 -14.72
C ALA A 214 2.67 10.65 -13.46
N ALA A 215 3.89 10.73 -12.94
CA ALA A 215 4.24 10.27 -11.59
C ALA A 215 4.20 11.47 -10.66
N CYS A 216 3.14 11.62 -9.86
CA CYS A 216 2.92 12.76 -8.96
C CYS A 216 3.25 14.14 -9.60
N GLY A 217 2.71 14.38 -10.80
CA GLY A 217 2.87 15.64 -11.55
C GLY A 217 4.14 15.77 -12.39
N PHE A 218 5.00 14.75 -12.46
CA PHE A 218 6.10 14.69 -13.43
C PHE A 218 5.73 13.79 -14.62
N SER A 219 5.88 14.29 -15.85
CA SER A 219 5.71 13.49 -17.07
C SER A 219 6.78 13.83 -18.10
N MET A 220 6.96 12.96 -19.10
CA MET A 220 7.94 13.16 -20.18
C MET A 220 7.32 13.00 -21.57
N ILE A 221 7.64 13.93 -22.49
CA ILE A 221 7.40 13.79 -23.93
C ILE A 221 8.72 13.45 -24.59
N ALA A 222 8.82 12.25 -25.18
CA ALA A 222 10.00 11.81 -25.89
C ALA A 222 9.64 10.73 -26.92
N GLY A 223 10.18 10.84 -28.13
CA GLY A 223 10.15 9.78 -29.15
C GLY A 223 11.37 8.87 -29.05
N GLU A 224 11.55 7.95 -30.01
CA GLU A 224 12.75 7.08 -30.06
C GLU A 224 14.06 7.88 -30.23
N SER A 225 13.97 9.05 -30.87
CA SER A 225 15.07 9.98 -31.07
C SER A 225 14.54 11.42 -31.08
N GLY A 226 15.44 12.40 -31.09
CA GLY A 226 15.07 13.82 -31.11
C GLY A 226 14.94 14.43 -29.71
N PRO A 227 14.29 15.61 -29.60
CA PRO A 227 14.11 16.33 -28.35
C PRO A 227 13.45 15.49 -27.25
N GLN A 228 13.74 15.86 -26.00
CA GLN A 228 13.01 15.36 -24.83
C GLN A 228 12.41 16.54 -24.07
N VAL A 229 11.22 16.36 -23.48
CA VAL A 229 10.56 17.39 -22.68
C VAL A 229 10.18 16.82 -21.32
N ALA A 230 10.72 17.41 -20.25
CA ALA A 230 10.27 17.15 -18.89
C ALA A 230 9.15 18.13 -18.53
N ILE A 231 8.05 17.64 -17.98
CA ILE A 231 6.91 18.46 -17.55
C ILE A 231 6.74 18.30 -16.04
N MET A 232 6.68 19.43 -15.33
CA MET A 232 6.41 19.51 -13.90
C MET A 232 5.11 20.28 -13.67
N ASP A 233 3.99 19.56 -13.66
CA ASP A 233 2.65 20.15 -13.56
C ASP A 233 2.47 20.92 -12.25
N THR A 234 2.99 20.39 -11.13
CA THR A 234 2.91 21.01 -9.79
C THR A 234 3.58 22.38 -9.74
N SER A 235 4.64 22.59 -10.53
CA SER A 235 5.35 23.87 -10.62
C SER A 235 4.96 24.69 -11.85
N ARG A 236 4.10 24.18 -12.74
CA ARG A 236 3.74 24.78 -14.04
C ARG A 236 4.97 25.15 -14.88
N MET A 237 5.93 24.23 -14.92
CA MET A 237 7.17 24.38 -15.68
C MET A 237 7.34 23.20 -16.64
N PHE A 238 8.03 23.43 -17.75
CA PHE A 238 8.53 22.36 -18.60
C PHE A 238 9.93 22.69 -19.09
N THR A 239 10.74 21.67 -19.31
CA THR A 239 12.12 21.82 -19.79
C THR A 239 12.29 21.04 -21.06
N VAL A 240 12.83 21.71 -22.07
CA VAL A 240 13.11 21.12 -23.39
C VAL A 240 14.60 20.84 -23.48
N SER A 241 14.96 19.58 -23.69
CA SER A 241 16.32 19.15 -24.04
C SER A 241 16.44 19.05 -25.56
N VAL A 242 17.35 19.83 -26.14
CA VAL A 242 17.62 19.88 -27.58
C VAL A 242 19.12 19.80 -27.88
N CYS A 243 19.46 19.11 -28.97
CA CYS A 243 20.79 19.11 -29.59
C CYS A 243 20.80 20.02 -30.83
N ARG A 244 21.95 20.16 -31.48
CA ARG A 244 22.06 20.85 -32.78
C ARG A 244 21.02 20.30 -33.76
N ASP A 245 20.36 21.22 -34.47
CA ASP A 245 19.34 20.96 -35.49
C ASP A 245 18.04 20.33 -34.94
N GLU A 246 17.92 20.17 -33.62
CA GLU A 246 16.67 19.78 -32.98
C GLU A 246 15.83 21.01 -32.59
N GLU A 247 14.52 20.87 -32.73
CA GLU A 247 13.55 21.91 -32.40
C GLU A 247 12.32 21.29 -31.73
N ALA A 248 11.80 21.94 -30.69
CA ALA A 248 10.49 21.62 -30.13
C ALA A 248 9.59 22.86 -30.15
N ARG A 249 8.34 22.69 -30.59
CA ARG A 249 7.30 23.73 -30.62
C ARG A 249 6.11 23.33 -29.76
N PHE A 250 5.57 24.30 -29.04
CA PHE A 250 4.40 24.14 -28.17
C PHE A 250 3.33 25.16 -28.56
N LEU A 251 2.21 24.68 -29.10
CA LEU A 251 1.08 25.51 -29.53
C LEU A 251 0.00 25.47 -28.46
N ILE A 252 -0.42 26.65 -28.01
CA ILE A 252 -1.51 26.85 -27.05
C ILE A 252 -2.62 27.62 -27.77
N PRO A 253 -3.76 26.98 -28.07
CA PRO A 253 -4.92 27.66 -28.64
C PRO A 253 -5.49 28.64 -27.63
N VAL A 254 -5.77 29.88 -28.06
CA VAL A 254 -6.37 30.92 -27.22
C VAL A 254 -7.69 31.35 -27.84
N LYS A 255 -8.77 31.27 -27.06
CA LYS A 255 -10.11 31.72 -27.47
C LYS A 255 -10.56 32.88 -26.61
N ASN A 256 -11.56 33.61 -27.07
CA ASN A 256 -12.16 34.74 -26.36
C ASN A 256 -11.16 35.89 -26.08
N VAL A 257 -10.24 36.16 -27.03
CA VAL A 257 -9.36 37.34 -26.98
C VAL A 257 -10.19 38.57 -27.36
N THR A 258 -10.81 39.17 -26.35
CA THR A 258 -11.71 40.33 -26.49
C THR A 258 -10.97 41.66 -26.41
N GLU A 259 -9.81 41.67 -25.75
CA GLU A 259 -8.93 42.83 -25.59
C GLU A 259 -7.48 42.42 -25.94
N PRO A 260 -6.58 43.38 -26.26
CA PRO A 260 -5.21 43.04 -26.58
C PRO A 260 -4.47 42.39 -25.42
N ILE A 261 -3.89 41.21 -25.65
CA ILE A 261 -3.07 40.50 -24.66
C ILE A 261 -1.60 40.49 -25.07
N ARG A 262 -0.73 40.54 -24.06
CA ARG A 262 0.71 40.36 -24.20
C ARG A 262 1.13 39.13 -23.40
N VAL A 263 1.94 38.26 -23.99
CA VAL A 263 2.40 37.02 -23.37
C VAL A 263 3.84 37.17 -22.93
N SER A 264 4.16 36.70 -21.73
CA SER A 264 5.54 36.66 -21.21
C SER A 264 5.86 35.29 -20.62
N ALA A 265 7.11 34.87 -20.72
CA ALA A 265 7.61 33.63 -20.09
C ALA A 265 9.01 33.85 -19.53
N ASP A 266 9.27 33.22 -18.39
CA ASP A 266 10.62 33.12 -17.84
C ASP A 266 11.29 31.91 -18.50
N VAL A 267 12.48 32.12 -19.06
CA VAL A 267 13.24 31.09 -19.79
C VAL A 267 14.65 31.02 -19.24
N THR A 268 15.11 29.82 -18.90
CA THR A 268 16.43 29.59 -18.29
C THR A 268 17.14 28.41 -18.93
N VAL A 269 18.41 28.58 -19.29
CA VAL A 269 19.25 27.43 -19.72
C VAL A 269 19.79 26.74 -18.47
N VAL A 270 19.23 25.58 -18.15
CA VAL A 270 19.58 24.78 -16.95
C VAL A 270 20.77 23.87 -17.19
N HIS A 271 21.04 23.53 -18.45
CA HIS A 271 22.16 22.69 -18.89
C HIS A 271 22.59 23.07 -20.30
N GLY A 272 23.87 22.90 -20.64
CA GLY A 272 24.40 23.14 -21.97
C GLY A 272 24.90 24.56 -22.22
N GLU A 273 25.25 24.85 -23.47
CA GLU A 273 25.96 26.09 -23.85
C GLU A 273 25.02 27.22 -24.22
N GLN A 274 24.08 26.99 -25.14
CA GLN A 274 23.13 28.00 -25.61
C GLN A 274 22.00 27.37 -26.43
N ALA A 275 20.85 28.02 -26.40
CA ALA A 275 19.71 27.68 -27.25
C ALA A 275 19.04 28.96 -27.74
N GLU A 276 18.40 28.89 -28.91
CA GLU A 276 17.49 29.93 -29.37
C GLU A 276 16.08 29.60 -28.89
N VAL A 277 15.42 30.59 -28.30
CA VAL A 277 14.05 30.49 -27.80
C VAL A 277 13.20 31.56 -28.44
N GLU A 278 11.93 31.25 -28.70
CA GLU A 278 11.01 32.13 -29.40
C GLU A 278 9.60 32.04 -28.81
N ILE A 279 8.95 33.19 -28.65
CA ILE A 279 7.51 33.28 -28.38
C ILE A 279 6.86 33.93 -29.61
N SER A 280 5.89 33.23 -30.20
CA SER A 280 5.04 33.77 -31.26
C SER A 280 3.60 33.86 -30.77
N VAL A 281 2.95 35.00 -30.97
CA VAL A 281 1.52 35.19 -30.65
C VAL A 281 0.84 35.83 -31.85
N GLY A 282 -0.21 35.20 -32.36
CA GLY A 282 -0.96 35.72 -33.52
C GLY A 282 -0.09 35.93 -34.78
N GLY A 283 0.95 35.11 -34.95
CA GLY A 283 1.87 35.16 -36.09
C GLY A 283 3.04 36.14 -35.98
N LYS A 284 3.15 36.89 -34.88
CA LYS A 284 4.30 37.76 -34.59
C LYS A 284 5.24 37.08 -33.60
N SER A 285 6.52 36.95 -33.95
CA SER A 285 7.52 36.27 -33.13
C SER A 285 8.56 37.22 -32.52
N VAL A 286 8.99 36.88 -31.31
CA VAL A 286 10.16 37.45 -30.62
C VAL A 286 11.08 36.30 -30.27
N SER A 287 12.30 36.28 -30.82
CA SER A 287 13.32 35.28 -30.50
C SER A 287 14.52 35.87 -29.77
N ARG A 288 15.20 35.02 -28.99
CA ARG A 288 16.41 35.36 -28.25
C ARG A 288 17.30 34.13 -28.13
N THR A 289 18.60 34.28 -28.32
CA THR A 289 19.59 33.28 -27.91
C THR A 289 19.92 33.49 -26.44
N ILE A 290 19.76 32.44 -25.63
CA ILE A 290 20.08 32.43 -24.19
C ILE A 290 21.30 31.55 -23.97
N GLN A 291 22.26 32.04 -23.19
CA GLN A 291 23.50 31.32 -22.86
C GLN A 291 23.34 30.42 -21.62
N GLY A 292 24.25 29.46 -21.43
CA GLY A 292 24.27 28.54 -20.30
C GLY A 292 24.26 29.27 -18.96
N GLY A 293 23.31 28.90 -18.08
CA GLY A 293 23.11 29.53 -16.77
C GLY A 293 22.44 30.90 -16.80
N GLU A 294 22.10 31.43 -17.98
CA GLU A 294 21.36 32.68 -18.12
C GLU A 294 19.85 32.43 -17.95
N SER A 295 19.18 33.38 -17.29
CA SER A 295 17.71 33.51 -17.25
C SER A 295 17.29 34.78 -17.98
N ALA A 296 16.20 34.70 -18.74
CA ALA A 296 15.61 35.82 -19.46
C ALA A 296 14.08 35.81 -19.32
N VAL A 297 13.47 36.99 -19.46
CA VAL A 297 12.03 37.10 -19.71
C VAL A 297 11.84 37.36 -21.20
N LEU A 298 11.16 36.45 -21.90
CA LEU A 298 10.69 36.69 -23.25
C LEU A 298 9.28 37.29 -23.17
N GLU A 299 9.02 38.29 -23.99
CA GLU A 299 7.75 39.00 -24.02
C GLU A 299 7.32 39.24 -25.46
N SER A 300 6.07 38.90 -25.79
CA SER A 300 5.51 39.07 -27.13
C SER A 300 5.14 40.53 -27.40
N GLU A 301 4.92 40.87 -28.68
CA GLU A 301 4.12 42.05 -28.98
C GLU A 301 2.65 41.85 -28.54
N PRO A 302 1.89 42.93 -28.26
CA PRO A 302 0.44 42.82 -28.05
C PRO A 302 -0.25 42.31 -29.32
N VAL A 303 -1.19 41.39 -29.14
CA VAL A 303 -2.05 40.89 -30.23
C VAL A 303 -3.40 41.57 -30.15
N GLU A 304 -3.86 42.16 -31.26
CA GLU A 304 -5.16 42.86 -31.31
C GLU A 304 -6.34 41.89 -31.16
N GLY A 305 -7.43 42.34 -30.53
CA GLY A 305 -8.62 41.52 -30.26
C GLY A 305 -9.33 41.07 -31.55
N GLY A 306 -9.72 39.79 -31.61
CA GLY A 306 -10.26 39.16 -32.83
C GLY A 306 -10.90 37.78 -32.67
N GLY A 307 -11.11 37.30 -31.43
CA GLY A 307 -11.84 36.06 -31.13
C GLY A 307 -10.95 34.84 -30.85
N GLU A 308 -10.04 34.47 -31.75
CA GLU A 308 -9.12 33.33 -31.58
C GLU A 308 -7.67 33.73 -31.94
N ALA A 309 -6.70 33.19 -31.21
CA ALA A 309 -5.27 33.38 -31.42
C ALA A 309 -4.49 32.10 -31.04
N GLU A 310 -3.21 32.05 -31.39
CA GLU A 310 -2.31 30.96 -31.02
C GLU A 310 -1.06 31.53 -30.34
N ILE A 311 -0.63 30.90 -29.25
CA ILE A 311 0.68 31.11 -28.64
C ILE A 311 1.56 29.94 -29.04
N VAL A 312 2.70 30.20 -29.65
CA VAL A 312 3.70 29.19 -30.01
C VAL A 312 4.99 29.48 -29.27
N LEU A 313 5.43 28.53 -28.46
CA LEU A 313 6.72 28.56 -27.78
C LEU A 313 7.68 27.63 -28.52
N THR A 314 8.83 28.12 -28.97
CA THR A 314 9.80 27.33 -29.72
C THR A 314 11.16 27.32 -29.02
N THR A 315 11.79 26.15 -28.95
CA THR A 315 13.18 25.99 -28.49
C THR A 315 13.98 25.29 -29.58
N ARG A 316 15.12 25.87 -29.98
CA ARG A 316 16.04 25.35 -31.01
C ARG A 316 17.43 25.16 -30.43
N GLY A 317 18.01 23.98 -30.65
CA GLY A 317 19.37 23.68 -30.21
C GLY A 317 20.43 24.22 -31.18
N ALA A 318 21.47 24.87 -30.64
CA ALA A 318 22.53 25.48 -31.42
C ALA A 318 23.87 24.71 -31.39
N GLY A 319 23.99 23.64 -30.59
CA GLY A 319 25.26 22.98 -30.31
C GLY A 319 25.12 21.62 -29.63
N GLY A 320 25.86 21.40 -28.55
CA GLY A 320 25.68 20.23 -27.70
C GLY A 320 24.29 20.20 -27.05
N GLU A 321 24.01 19.13 -26.32
CA GLU A 321 22.75 18.99 -25.56
C GLU A 321 22.55 20.21 -24.65
N THR A 322 21.39 20.85 -24.77
CA THR A 322 21.03 22.05 -24.03
C THR A 322 19.61 21.92 -23.50
N GLY A 323 19.46 22.08 -22.19
CA GLY A 323 18.18 22.07 -21.49
C GLY A 323 17.67 23.47 -21.25
N VAL A 324 16.48 23.79 -21.74
CA VAL A 324 15.83 25.09 -21.61
C VAL A 324 14.54 24.95 -20.82
N ARG A 325 14.51 25.51 -19.61
CA ARG A 325 13.32 25.56 -18.77
C ARG A 325 12.46 26.76 -19.12
N TRP A 326 11.18 26.49 -19.37
CA TRP A 326 10.11 27.46 -19.50
C TRP A 326 9.28 27.47 -18.23
N GLY A 327 9.05 28.64 -17.66
CA GLY A 327 8.26 28.82 -16.45
C GLY A 327 7.55 30.18 -16.41
N ARG A 328 6.66 30.34 -15.44
CA ARG A 328 5.90 31.60 -15.19
C ARG A 328 5.30 32.21 -16.48
N LEU A 329 4.74 31.35 -17.33
CA LEU A 329 4.04 31.77 -18.54
C LEU A 329 2.80 32.58 -18.14
N ARG A 330 2.72 33.83 -18.61
CA ARG A 330 1.74 34.83 -18.17
C ARG A 330 1.18 35.59 -19.36
N TYR A 331 -0.05 36.05 -19.24
CA TYR A 331 -0.61 37.08 -20.12
C TYR A 331 -0.98 38.33 -19.32
N SER A 332 -0.90 39.51 -19.93
CA SER A 332 -1.38 40.75 -19.31
C SER A 332 -2.68 41.24 -19.93
N LEU A 333 -3.63 41.65 -19.09
CA LEU A 333 -4.90 42.30 -19.43
C LEU A 333 -5.13 43.48 -18.47
N ASP A 334 -5.41 44.67 -18.98
CA ASP A 334 -5.61 45.91 -18.18
C ASP A 334 -4.49 46.16 -17.14
N ASP A 335 -3.22 46.01 -17.54
CA ASP A 335 -2.02 46.10 -16.69
C ASP A 335 -1.93 45.08 -15.54
N GLN A 336 -2.83 44.10 -15.49
CA GLN A 336 -2.77 42.96 -14.57
C GLN A 336 -2.21 41.73 -15.26
N SER A 337 -1.36 40.98 -14.56
CA SER A 337 -0.73 39.76 -15.09
C SER A 337 -1.39 38.52 -14.52
N TYR A 338 -1.73 37.59 -15.40
CA TYR A 338 -2.42 36.34 -15.10
C TYR A 338 -1.60 35.17 -15.62
N ALA A 339 -1.63 34.03 -14.93
CA ALA A 339 -0.94 32.82 -15.40
C ALA A 339 -1.65 32.21 -16.62
N ILE A 340 -0.87 31.68 -17.56
CA ILE A 340 -1.38 30.84 -18.64
C ILE A 340 -1.34 29.38 -18.17
N PRO A 341 -2.46 28.66 -18.14
CA PRO A 341 -2.48 27.25 -17.77
C PRO A 341 -1.86 26.40 -18.90
N LEU A 342 -1.00 25.46 -18.50
CA LEU A 342 -0.36 24.53 -19.40
C LEU A 342 -0.99 23.16 -19.20
N ARG A 343 -1.69 22.66 -20.23
CA ARG A 343 -2.40 21.39 -20.20
C ARG A 343 -1.86 20.47 -21.28
N PHE A 344 -0.86 19.67 -20.91
CA PHE A 344 -0.28 18.68 -21.80
C PHE A 344 -1.17 17.43 -21.86
N PRO A 345 -1.62 17.00 -23.05
CA PRO A 345 -2.32 15.73 -23.20
C PRO A 345 -1.46 14.57 -22.70
N GLN A 346 -1.99 13.85 -21.71
CA GLN A 346 -1.36 12.68 -21.13
C GLN A 346 -1.75 11.42 -21.90
N GLU A 347 -0.80 10.50 -22.04
CA GLU A 347 -1.04 9.16 -22.53
C GLU A 347 -1.93 8.40 -21.52
N LYS A 348 -2.94 7.70 -22.03
CA LYS A 348 -3.72 6.77 -21.21
C LYS A 348 -2.82 5.60 -20.82
N GLU A 349 -2.91 5.14 -19.57
CA GLU A 349 -2.17 3.96 -19.14
C GLU A 349 -2.48 2.77 -20.07
N GLN A 350 -1.42 2.13 -20.56
CA GLN A 350 -1.47 1.01 -21.49
C GLN A 350 -0.54 -0.12 -21.02
N TYR A 351 -0.73 -1.32 -21.59
CA TYR A 351 -0.05 -2.54 -21.18
C TYR A 351 0.52 -3.27 -22.40
N PRO A 352 1.85 -3.46 -22.49
CA PRO A 352 2.88 -2.90 -21.61
C PRO A 352 2.97 -1.36 -21.71
N PRO A 353 3.50 -0.66 -20.69
CA PRO A 353 3.79 0.77 -20.78
C PRO A 353 4.75 1.08 -21.94
N ARG A 354 4.65 2.29 -22.47
CA ARG A 354 5.58 2.78 -23.50
C ARG A 354 7.01 2.77 -22.96
N ILE A 355 7.94 2.22 -23.72
CA ILE A 355 9.36 2.34 -23.44
C ILE A 355 9.79 3.75 -23.86
N LEU A 356 10.24 4.53 -22.89
CA LEU A 356 10.79 5.86 -23.13
C LEU A 356 12.30 5.75 -23.39
N PRO A 357 12.90 6.62 -24.21
CA PRO A 357 14.34 6.69 -24.31
C PRO A 357 14.95 7.09 -22.96
N GLU A 358 16.21 6.73 -22.76
CA GLU A 358 16.95 7.13 -21.57
C GLU A 358 17.01 8.67 -21.45
N PRO A 359 16.86 9.23 -20.23
CA PRO A 359 16.84 10.67 -20.03
C PRO A 359 18.20 11.29 -20.38
N ARG A 360 18.18 12.41 -21.10
CA ARG A 360 19.36 13.26 -21.34
C ARG A 360 19.78 13.96 -20.05
N PRO A 361 21.05 14.43 -19.93
CA PRO A 361 21.56 15.06 -18.70
C PRO A 361 20.69 16.20 -18.15
N SER A 362 20.14 17.07 -19.00
CA SER A 362 19.21 18.10 -18.54
C SER A 362 17.91 17.53 -17.97
N ILE A 363 17.36 16.46 -18.56
CA ILE A 363 16.15 15.79 -18.05
C ILE A 363 16.44 15.08 -16.73
N GLU A 364 17.62 14.46 -16.57
CA GLU A 364 18.07 13.89 -15.30
C GLU A 364 18.13 14.96 -14.19
N GLN A 365 18.67 16.15 -14.50
CA GLN A 365 18.72 17.28 -13.56
C GLN A 365 17.32 17.75 -13.16
N GLU A 366 16.39 17.82 -14.11
CA GLU A 366 14.99 18.20 -13.85
C GLU A 366 14.26 17.16 -12.99
N LEU A 367 14.49 15.86 -13.22
CA LEU A 367 13.97 14.80 -12.38
C LEU A 367 14.45 14.92 -10.93
N ILE A 368 15.74 15.22 -10.72
CA ILE A 368 16.32 15.41 -9.39
C ILE A 368 15.72 16.66 -8.71
N GLU A 369 15.61 17.77 -9.43
CA GLU A 369 15.03 19.00 -8.87
C GLU A 369 13.54 18.83 -8.55
N TRP A 370 12.79 18.18 -9.44
CA TRP A 370 11.40 17.81 -9.19
C TRP A 370 11.30 17.01 -7.90
N ASP A 371 12.12 15.97 -7.73
CA ASP A 371 12.12 15.14 -6.53
C ASP A 371 12.38 15.96 -5.25
N TRP A 372 13.34 16.87 -5.25
CA TRP A 372 13.58 17.75 -4.11
C TRP A 372 12.39 18.67 -3.81
N ARG A 373 11.75 19.24 -4.83
CA ARG A 373 10.51 20.04 -4.64
C ARG A 373 9.42 19.19 -4.00
N MET A 374 9.31 17.94 -4.45
CA MET A 374 8.36 16.99 -3.88
C MET A 374 8.68 16.76 -2.39
N GLN A 375 9.91 16.35 -2.07
CA GLN A 375 10.30 16.12 -0.68
C GLN A 375 10.07 17.34 0.23
N ASP A 376 10.38 18.54 -0.24
CA ASP A 376 10.32 19.75 0.56
C ASP A 376 8.95 20.42 0.62
N GLY A 377 8.00 19.95 -0.19
CA GLY A 377 6.67 20.50 -0.22
C GLY A 377 6.56 21.82 -1.01
N ILE A 378 7.41 22.03 -2.01
CA ILE A 378 7.37 23.24 -2.83
C ILE A 378 6.36 23.06 -3.97
N GLY A 379 5.32 23.90 -3.99
CA GLY A 379 4.28 23.85 -5.03
C GLY A 379 3.33 22.67 -4.87
N THR A 380 3.19 22.10 -3.67
CA THR A 380 2.26 20.98 -3.43
C THR A 380 0.80 21.44 -3.41
N PRO A 381 -0.15 20.55 -3.77
CA PRO A 381 -1.56 20.89 -3.79
C PRO A 381 -2.28 20.78 -2.43
N ARG A 382 -1.68 20.16 -1.39
CA ARG A 382 -2.32 19.95 -0.08
C ARG A 382 -1.78 20.90 0.98
N GLU A 383 -0.49 20.82 1.26
CA GLU A 383 0.18 21.65 2.25
C GLU A 383 1.52 22.13 1.69
N SER A 384 1.47 23.24 0.96
CA SER A 384 2.68 23.84 0.37
C SER A 384 3.52 24.50 1.47
N ARG A 385 4.83 24.33 1.37
CA ARG A 385 5.83 24.98 2.24
C ARG A 385 6.49 26.14 1.52
N THR A 386 7.03 27.05 2.31
CA THR A 386 7.88 28.14 1.81
C THR A 386 9.29 27.64 1.55
N TRP A 387 10.02 28.34 0.66
CA TRP A 387 11.43 28.08 0.43
C TRP A 387 12.28 28.16 1.69
N ASN A 388 11.97 29.09 2.60
CA ASN A 388 12.70 29.26 3.85
C ASN A 388 12.58 28.03 4.77
N GLU A 389 11.36 27.49 4.92
CA GLU A 389 11.11 26.29 5.70
C GLU A 389 11.78 25.04 5.08
N ALA A 390 11.78 24.95 3.75
CA ALA A 390 12.48 23.91 3.00
C ALA A 390 13.99 23.96 3.24
N ILE A 391 14.61 25.13 3.06
CA ILE A 391 16.05 25.35 3.31
C ILE A 391 16.41 25.02 4.77
N GLN A 392 15.59 25.44 5.74
CA GLN A 392 15.80 25.11 7.14
C GLN A 392 15.83 23.59 7.36
N THR A 393 14.87 22.86 6.80
CA THR A 393 14.79 21.39 6.91
C THR A 393 16.01 20.72 6.27
N ALA A 394 16.46 21.22 5.12
CA ALA A 394 17.66 20.72 4.45
C ALA A 394 18.92 20.94 5.30
N PHE A 395 19.04 22.08 5.99
CA PHE A 395 20.10 22.32 6.95
C PHE A 395 20.05 21.35 8.14
N GLU A 396 18.89 21.21 8.78
CA GLU A 396 18.71 20.32 9.94
C GLU A 396 19.12 18.87 9.62
N ARG A 397 18.70 18.33 8.47
CA ARG A 397 19.06 16.96 8.06
C ARG A 397 20.51 16.82 7.60
N GLY A 398 21.06 17.84 6.93
CA GLY A 398 22.47 17.84 6.53
C GLY A 398 23.43 17.98 7.71
N ASP A 399 23.02 18.65 8.79
CA ASP A 399 23.81 18.78 10.01
C ASP A 399 24.00 17.44 10.72
N GLU A 400 22.93 16.64 10.84
CA GLU A 400 23.04 15.28 11.38
C GLU A 400 23.90 14.37 10.49
N LEU A 401 23.84 14.55 9.17
CA LEU A 401 24.70 13.82 8.22
C LEU A 401 26.20 14.18 8.38
N ILE A 402 26.53 15.48 8.43
CA ILE A 402 27.92 15.95 8.62
C ILE A 402 28.47 15.47 9.97
N LYS A 403 27.63 15.51 11.01
CA LYS A 403 27.97 15.01 12.35
C LYS A 403 28.25 13.52 12.35
N ASP A 404 27.44 12.71 11.66
CA ASP A 404 27.73 11.28 11.48
C ASP A 404 29.08 11.07 10.79
N TYR A 405 29.36 11.78 9.71
CA TYR A 405 30.62 11.66 8.97
C TYR A 405 31.84 12.03 9.80
N ALA A 406 31.72 13.05 10.66
CA ALA A 406 32.77 13.39 11.62
C ALA A 406 33.04 12.23 12.59
N THR A 407 32.00 11.53 13.06
CA THR A 407 32.16 10.35 13.92
C THR A 407 32.68 9.11 13.18
N SER A 408 32.34 8.99 11.90
CA SER A 408 32.73 7.88 11.01
C SER A 408 34.06 8.13 10.28
N ALA A 409 34.76 9.24 10.60
CA ALA A 409 36.02 9.67 9.98
C ALA A 409 35.98 9.80 8.45
N ILE A 410 34.83 10.18 7.89
CA ILE A 410 34.65 10.48 6.47
C ILE A 410 35.06 11.94 6.23
N ALA A 411 36.05 12.16 5.37
CA ALA A 411 36.60 13.51 5.14
C ALA A 411 35.63 14.39 4.33
N VAL A 412 35.08 15.42 4.98
CA VAL A 412 34.16 16.40 4.37
C VAL A 412 34.45 17.86 4.75
N ASP A 413 35.61 18.17 5.33
CA ASP A 413 35.96 19.51 5.86
C ASP A 413 35.72 20.65 4.85
N ASP A 414 36.04 20.43 3.58
CA ASP A 414 35.86 21.40 2.51
C ASP A 414 34.38 21.68 2.21
N LEU A 415 33.54 20.64 2.27
CA LEU A 415 32.09 20.72 2.08
C LEU A 415 31.40 21.32 3.30
N THR A 416 31.83 20.96 4.51
CA THR A 416 31.33 21.55 5.75
C THR A 416 31.57 23.05 5.78
N ARG A 417 32.72 23.54 5.29
CA ARG A 417 32.94 24.99 5.16
C ARG A 417 31.95 25.64 4.20
N LYS A 418 31.76 25.07 3.00
CA LYS A 418 30.78 25.58 2.02
C LYS A 418 29.35 25.56 2.59
N TRP A 419 29.03 24.55 3.41
CA TRP A 419 27.74 24.38 4.05
C TRP A 419 27.45 25.54 5.00
N GLU A 420 28.43 25.92 5.83
CA GLU A 420 28.31 27.07 6.73
C GLU A 420 28.31 28.43 6.01
N GLU A 421 28.98 28.53 4.85
CA GLU A 421 28.88 29.71 3.99
C GLU A 421 27.45 29.91 3.46
N LEU A 422 26.82 28.84 2.96
CA LEU A 422 25.41 28.87 2.53
C LEU A 422 24.46 29.13 3.72
N ARG A 423 24.72 28.57 4.90
CA ARG A 423 23.92 28.85 6.11
C ARG A 423 23.96 30.33 6.47
N THR A 424 25.14 30.95 6.39
CA THR A 424 25.31 32.38 6.65
C THR A 424 24.55 33.22 5.63
N GLU A 425 24.56 32.82 4.35
CA GLU A 425 23.76 33.49 3.31
C GLU A 425 22.25 33.34 3.56
N TRP A 426 21.80 32.14 3.94
CA TRP A 426 20.42 31.85 4.30
C TRP A 426 19.94 32.74 5.45
N GLN A 427 20.68 32.82 6.55
CA GLN A 427 20.33 33.65 7.70
C GLN A 427 20.19 35.14 7.33
N LYS A 428 21.06 35.64 6.45
CA LYS A 428 20.97 37.02 5.94
C LYS A 428 19.73 37.22 5.06
N SER A 429 19.42 36.25 4.21
CA SER A 429 18.23 36.29 3.34
C SER A 429 16.93 36.18 4.16
N ALA A 430 16.90 35.35 5.20
CA ALA A 430 15.76 35.18 6.10
C ALA A 430 15.49 36.43 6.96
N ALA A 431 16.55 37.18 7.33
CA ALA A 431 16.42 38.44 8.06
C ALA A 431 15.96 39.64 7.18
N SER A 432 15.87 39.44 5.86
CA SER A 432 15.52 40.48 4.89
C SER A 432 14.09 40.28 4.38
N GLU A 433 13.18 41.21 4.68
CA GLU A 433 11.80 41.21 4.17
C GLU A 433 11.72 41.39 2.64
N SER A 434 12.80 41.82 1.98
CA SER A 434 12.85 42.06 0.53
C SER A 434 13.44 40.91 -0.29
N THR A 435 13.63 39.72 0.30
CA THR A 435 14.20 38.58 -0.43
C THR A 435 13.17 38.01 -1.41
N GLY A 436 13.37 38.21 -2.70
CA GLY A 436 12.48 37.72 -3.75
C GLY A 436 12.57 36.21 -3.98
N GLU A 437 11.51 35.63 -4.55
CA GLU A 437 11.37 34.18 -4.79
C GLU A 437 12.51 33.57 -5.61
N SER A 438 12.99 34.26 -6.65
CA SER A 438 14.09 33.75 -7.49
C SER A 438 15.38 33.54 -6.71
N ARG A 439 15.67 34.42 -5.74
CA ARG A 439 16.84 34.29 -4.87
C ARG A 439 16.66 33.16 -3.87
N TRP A 440 15.44 32.96 -3.36
CA TRP A 440 15.11 31.84 -2.49
C TRP A 440 15.28 30.49 -3.20
N GLU A 441 14.75 30.39 -4.41
CA GLU A 441 14.83 29.21 -5.25
C GLU A 441 16.28 28.88 -5.66
N ASP A 442 17.10 29.87 -5.98
CA ASP A 442 18.54 29.69 -6.25
C ASP A 442 19.28 29.18 -5.01
N LEU A 443 19.09 29.82 -3.85
CA LEU A 443 19.72 29.41 -2.60
C LEU A 443 19.32 27.98 -2.22
N TRP A 444 18.03 27.65 -2.33
CA TRP A 444 17.50 26.31 -2.09
C TRP A 444 18.16 25.26 -3.00
N ARG A 445 18.29 25.54 -4.30
CA ARG A 445 19.01 24.65 -5.24
C ARG A 445 20.47 24.45 -4.84
N ARG A 446 21.19 25.52 -4.50
CA ARG A 446 22.60 25.43 -4.07
C ARG A 446 22.77 24.61 -2.79
N VAL A 447 21.85 24.73 -1.83
CA VAL A 447 21.85 23.92 -0.60
C VAL A 447 21.66 22.44 -0.93
N HIS A 448 20.69 22.08 -1.77
CA HIS A 448 20.47 20.68 -2.17
C HIS A 448 21.63 20.09 -2.97
N LEU A 449 22.19 20.84 -3.90
CA LEU A 449 23.37 20.40 -4.66
C LEU A 449 24.55 20.09 -3.73
N LEU A 450 24.82 20.95 -2.74
CA LEU A 450 25.88 20.72 -1.78
C LEU A 450 25.57 19.54 -0.84
N ARG A 451 24.30 19.40 -0.39
CA ARG A 451 23.88 18.24 0.41
C ARG A 451 24.08 16.94 -0.37
N ARG A 452 23.70 16.92 -1.65
CA ARG A 452 23.90 15.77 -2.53
C ARG A 452 25.38 15.44 -2.68
N GLU A 453 26.24 16.45 -2.86
CA GLU A 453 27.70 16.24 -2.86
C GLU A 453 28.18 15.60 -1.55
N ILE A 454 27.69 16.08 -0.40
CA ILE A 454 27.99 15.48 0.91
C ILE A 454 27.52 14.02 0.95
N VAL A 455 26.26 13.71 0.61
CA VAL A 455 25.70 12.34 0.63
C VAL A 455 26.59 11.35 -0.14
N PHE A 456 27.06 11.74 -1.33
CA PHE A 456 27.91 10.87 -2.17
C PHE A 456 29.40 10.85 -1.76
N ARG A 457 29.80 11.55 -0.69
CA ARG A 457 31.11 11.35 -0.05
C ARG A 457 31.14 10.13 0.86
N ASN A 458 29.98 9.59 1.24
CA ASN A 458 29.93 8.33 1.98
C ASN A 458 30.50 7.19 1.13
N PRO A 459 31.53 6.46 1.58
CA PRO A 459 32.02 5.28 0.87
C PRO A 459 30.94 4.20 0.65
N LEU A 460 29.91 4.15 1.50
CA LEU A 460 28.76 3.24 1.32
C LEU A 460 27.90 3.60 0.10
N ALA A 461 27.94 4.86 -0.37
CA ALA A 461 27.27 5.29 -1.59
C ALA A 461 28.01 4.85 -2.87
N ASP A 462 29.24 4.33 -2.76
CA ASP A 462 29.99 3.71 -3.85
C ASP A 462 29.73 2.20 -3.89
N PHE A 463 28.51 1.83 -4.28
CA PHE A 463 28.11 0.43 -4.40
C PHE A 463 28.47 -0.22 -5.75
N GLY A 464 29.07 0.52 -6.69
CA GLY A 464 29.31 0.05 -8.06
C GLY A 464 28.01 -0.02 -8.89
N PRO A 465 27.99 -0.79 -10.00
CA PRO A 465 26.79 -0.97 -10.80
C PRO A 465 25.63 -1.54 -9.97
N LEU A 466 24.42 -1.06 -10.20
CA LEU A 466 23.22 -1.48 -9.47
C LEU A 466 22.29 -2.24 -10.39
N VAL A 467 21.95 -3.48 -10.05
CA VAL A 467 20.90 -4.24 -10.74
C VAL A 467 19.55 -4.03 -10.04
N PHE A 468 18.48 -3.90 -10.82
CA PHE A 468 17.12 -3.73 -10.32
C PHE A 468 16.11 -4.26 -11.34
N VAL A 469 14.85 -4.37 -10.93
CA VAL A 469 13.75 -4.78 -11.80
C VAL A 469 12.87 -3.56 -12.09
N LYS A 470 12.62 -3.28 -13.37
CA LYS A 470 11.48 -2.45 -13.77
C LYS A 470 10.26 -3.35 -13.88
N ARG A 471 9.14 -2.97 -13.27
CA ARG A 471 7.92 -3.79 -13.25
C ARG A 471 6.68 -2.94 -13.15
N VAL A 472 5.66 -3.35 -13.91
CA VAL A 472 4.28 -2.93 -13.71
C VAL A 472 3.63 -3.72 -12.56
N PRO A 473 3.10 -3.06 -11.50
CA PRO A 473 2.38 -3.75 -10.43
C PRO A 473 1.24 -4.63 -10.98
N SER A 474 0.90 -5.69 -10.26
CA SER A 474 -0.20 -6.60 -10.64
C SER A 474 -1.55 -5.88 -10.75
N ALA A 475 -2.52 -6.54 -11.40
CA ALA A 475 -3.87 -6.00 -11.55
C ALA A 475 -4.68 -5.92 -10.23
N PHE A 476 -4.17 -6.51 -9.15
CA PHE A 476 -4.82 -6.53 -7.84
C PHE A 476 -3.78 -6.33 -6.74
N SER A 477 -3.91 -5.24 -5.98
CA SER A 477 -3.02 -4.87 -4.88
C SER A 477 -3.41 -5.54 -3.57
N HIS A 478 -2.73 -6.63 -3.24
CA HIS A 478 -2.82 -7.30 -1.95
C HIS A 478 -1.50 -8.06 -1.76
N GLN A 479 -0.97 -8.16 -0.54
CA GLN A 479 0.41 -8.64 -0.37
C GLN A 479 0.62 -10.06 -0.93
N LEU A 480 -0.45 -10.87 -1.01
CA LEU A 480 -0.43 -12.22 -1.58
C LEU A 480 -0.67 -12.22 -3.09
N THR A 481 -1.72 -11.54 -3.55
CA THR A 481 -2.18 -11.71 -4.93
C THR A 481 -1.18 -11.12 -5.90
N GLN A 482 -0.42 -10.10 -5.48
CA GLN A 482 0.57 -9.40 -6.30
C GLN A 482 1.64 -10.31 -6.91
N TYR A 483 1.74 -11.55 -6.44
CA TYR A 483 2.69 -12.55 -6.91
C TYR A 483 2.07 -13.69 -7.74
N TYR A 484 0.75 -13.71 -7.98
CA TYR A 484 0.15 -14.71 -8.88
C TYR A 484 0.43 -14.38 -10.35
N GLY A 485 0.96 -15.34 -11.12
CA GLY A 485 1.23 -15.18 -12.55
C GLY A 485 0.00 -14.76 -13.34
N ARG A 486 -1.17 -15.33 -13.03
CA ARG A 486 -2.46 -14.98 -13.67
C ARG A 486 -2.98 -13.56 -13.44
N ILE A 487 -2.46 -12.81 -12.48
CA ILE A 487 -2.81 -11.39 -12.30
C ILE A 487 -1.67 -10.44 -12.72
N SER A 488 -0.64 -10.99 -13.36
CA SER A 488 0.48 -10.21 -13.86
C SER A 488 0.02 -9.21 -14.93
N ARG A 489 0.60 -8.01 -14.87
CA ARG A 489 0.50 -7.00 -15.91
C ARG A 489 1.83 -7.00 -16.68
N PRO A 490 1.80 -6.96 -18.02
CA PRO A 490 3.01 -7.00 -18.82
C PRO A 490 3.78 -5.68 -18.75
N GLY A 491 5.11 -5.75 -18.82
CA GLY A 491 6.01 -4.61 -18.90
C GLY A 491 7.16 -4.68 -17.90
N GLY A 492 8.34 -4.26 -18.35
CA GLY A 492 9.55 -4.18 -17.55
C GLY A 492 10.64 -5.16 -17.96
N GLY A 493 11.55 -5.44 -17.03
CA GLY A 493 12.75 -6.22 -17.28
C GLY A 493 13.74 -6.12 -16.11
N VAL A 494 14.90 -6.76 -16.28
CA VAL A 494 16.04 -6.62 -15.37
C VAL A 494 17.00 -5.59 -15.97
N PHE A 495 17.40 -4.60 -15.19
CA PHE A 495 18.23 -3.48 -15.66
C PHE A 495 19.45 -3.28 -14.77
N VAL A 496 20.53 -2.78 -15.36
CA VAL A 496 21.73 -2.34 -14.65
C VAL A 496 21.92 -0.85 -14.85
N LEU A 497 22.08 -0.14 -13.74
CA LEU A 497 22.55 1.23 -13.68
C LEU A 497 24.05 1.22 -13.43
N ASP A 498 24.85 1.53 -14.46
CA ASP A 498 26.31 1.37 -14.39
C ASP A 498 27.00 2.46 -13.55
N ALA A 499 26.42 3.65 -13.42
CA ALA A 499 26.97 4.77 -12.67
C ALA A 499 25.96 5.44 -11.71
N PRO A 500 25.46 4.72 -10.68
CA PRO A 500 24.45 5.23 -9.76
C PRO A 500 24.85 6.56 -9.11
N GLY A 501 23.92 7.51 -9.05
CA GLY A 501 24.14 8.85 -8.50
C GLY A 501 24.82 9.83 -9.46
N LYS A 502 25.43 9.36 -10.56
CA LYS A 502 26.10 10.18 -11.58
C LYS A 502 25.35 10.27 -12.90
N SER A 503 24.68 9.20 -13.30
CA SER A 503 23.80 9.15 -14.47
C SER A 503 22.66 8.18 -14.20
N MET A 504 21.52 8.39 -14.88
CA MET A 504 20.38 7.47 -14.86
C MET A 504 20.40 6.47 -16.03
N GLN A 505 21.38 6.55 -16.93
CA GLN A 505 21.47 5.65 -18.08
C GLN A 505 21.55 4.18 -17.65
N CYS A 506 20.60 3.37 -18.13
CA CYS A 506 20.55 1.95 -17.80
C CYS A 506 20.64 1.03 -19.04
N ARG A 507 21.11 -0.19 -18.80
CA ARG A 507 21.13 -1.28 -19.80
C ARG A 507 20.24 -2.43 -19.34
N GLN A 508 19.46 -2.98 -20.25
CA GLN A 508 18.65 -4.16 -19.99
C GLN A 508 19.51 -5.44 -20.00
N LEU A 509 19.23 -6.38 -19.10
CA LEU A 509 19.79 -7.73 -19.12
C LEU A 509 18.78 -8.73 -19.69
N GLY A 510 19.27 -9.60 -20.56
CA GLY A 510 18.49 -10.66 -21.18
C GLY A 510 17.47 -10.15 -22.21
N ASP A 511 17.08 -11.07 -23.09
CA ASP A 511 16.08 -10.85 -24.14
C ASP A 511 14.96 -11.87 -23.95
N LEU A 512 14.04 -11.55 -23.03
CA LEU A 512 12.86 -12.34 -22.76
C LEU A 512 11.63 -11.69 -23.40
N PRO A 513 10.60 -12.47 -23.76
CA PRO A 513 9.37 -11.92 -24.32
C PRO A 513 8.69 -10.98 -23.32
N CYS A 514 7.69 -10.24 -23.80
CA CYS A 514 6.87 -9.40 -22.94
C CYS A 514 6.28 -10.22 -21.77
N GLY A 515 6.30 -9.63 -20.57
CA GLY A 515 5.86 -10.31 -19.37
C GLY A 515 6.06 -9.47 -18.11
N SER A 516 6.02 -10.12 -16.96
CA SER A 516 6.19 -9.52 -15.64
C SER A 516 7.36 -10.15 -14.91
N TYR A 517 8.11 -9.33 -14.19
CA TYR A 517 9.35 -9.70 -13.51
C TYR A 517 9.17 -9.56 -11.99
N LEU A 518 9.74 -10.47 -11.21
CA LEU A 518 9.61 -10.49 -9.76
C LEU A 518 10.91 -10.84 -9.08
N HIS A 519 11.35 -9.97 -8.17
CA HIS A 519 12.51 -10.14 -7.30
C HIS A 519 13.81 -10.45 -8.05
N LEU A 520 14.93 -10.12 -7.44
CA LEU A 520 16.22 -10.57 -7.93
C LEU A 520 17.14 -10.97 -6.78
N ASP A 521 18.16 -11.74 -7.12
CA ASP A 521 19.34 -11.96 -6.29
C ASP A 521 20.59 -12.00 -7.16
N VAL A 522 21.70 -11.53 -6.61
CA VAL A 522 23.01 -11.55 -7.26
C VAL A 522 23.83 -12.69 -6.65
N SER A 523 24.42 -13.50 -7.53
CA SER A 523 25.34 -14.59 -7.19
C SER A 523 26.51 -14.10 -6.34
N TRP A 524 27.09 -15.00 -5.55
CA TRP A 524 28.16 -14.65 -4.59
C TRP A 524 29.39 -14.02 -5.24
N ASP A 525 29.71 -14.39 -6.48
CA ASP A 525 30.82 -13.84 -7.26
C ASP A 525 30.44 -12.57 -8.05
N GLY A 526 29.17 -12.17 -8.03
CA GLY A 526 28.65 -11.01 -8.75
C GLY A 526 28.51 -11.19 -10.26
N GLN A 527 28.63 -12.42 -10.80
CA GLN A 527 28.69 -12.65 -12.25
C GLN A 527 27.34 -13.02 -12.88
N ARG A 528 26.35 -13.40 -12.07
CA ARG A 528 25.00 -13.82 -12.50
C ARG A 528 23.89 -13.21 -11.65
N VAL A 529 22.75 -12.98 -12.29
CA VAL A 529 21.52 -12.44 -11.70
C VAL A 529 20.40 -13.45 -11.86
N LEU A 530 19.74 -13.79 -10.75
CA LEU A 530 18.63 -14.73 -10.66
C LEU A 530 17.32 -13.94 -10.44
N PHE A 531 16.25 -14.28 -11.13
CA PHE A 531 14.97 -13.55 -11.05
C PHE A 531 13.77 -14.44 -11.41
N GLY A 532 12.56 -14.02 -11.02
CA GLY A 532 11.31 -14.62 -11.45
C GLY A 532 10.72 -13.91 -12.68
N PHE A 533 10.20 -14.65 -13.65
CA PHE A 533 9.57 -14.11 -14.85
C PHE A 533 8.31 -14.90 -15.24
N CYS A 534 7.23 -14.17 -15.58
CA CYS A 534 5.99 -14.71 -16.11
C CYS A 534 5.70 -14.04 -17.46
N ALA A 535 5.66 -14.83 -18.53
CA ALA A 535 5.26 -14.32 -19.85
C ALA A 535 3.80 -13.83 -19.80
N ALA A 536 3.56 -12.64 -20.34
CA ALA A 536 2.23 -12.03 -20.43
C ALA A 536 2.26 -10.98 -21.54
N ASP A 537 1.26 -10.99 -22.40
CA ASP A 537 1.09 -10.02 -23.50
C ASP A 537 0.09 -8.90 -23.14
N SER A 538 -0.81 -9.18 -22.20
CA SER A 538 -1.93 -8.33 -21.81
C SER A 538 -2.34 -8.65 -20.36
N PRO A 539 -2.98 -7.75 -19.62
CA PRO A 539 -3.64 -8.12 -18.36
C PRO A 539 -4.71 -9.18 -18.60
N ALA A 540 -4.87 -10.14 -17.69
CA ALA A 540 -5.92 -11.15 -17.80
C ALA A 540 -7.31 -10.51 -17.79
N ALA A 541 -8.19 -10.89 -18.73
CA ALA A 541 -9.56 -10.38 -18.82
C ALA A 541 -10.41 -10.80 -17.60
N ASP A 542 -10.25 -12.06 -17.16
CA ASP A 542 -10.72 -12.53 -15.86
C ASP A 542 -9.63 -13.38 -15.19
N TRP A 543 -8.94 -12.75 -14.24
CA TRP A 543 -7.85 -13.39 -13.50
C TRP A 543 -8.29 -14.58 -12.64
N ARG A 544 -9.60 -14.77 -12.39
CA ARG A 544 -10.10 -15.91 -11.61
C ARG A 544 -10.10 -17.21 -12.39
N THR A 545 -10.09 -17.13 -13.72
CA THR A 545 -10.23 -18.27 -14.62
C THR A 545 -8.99 -18.51 -15.48
N ASP A 546 -8.04 -17.58 -15.53
CA ASP A 546 -6.72 -17.79 -16.17
C ASP A 546 -5.82 -18.68 -15.30
N ASP A 547 -5.52 -19.87 -15.79
CA ASP A 547 -4.69 -20.89 -15.15
C ASP A 547 -3.41 -21.23 -15.97
N GLN A 548 -3.04 -20.39 -16.93
CA GLN A 548 -1.93 -20.68 -17.86
C GLN A 548 -0.66 -19.87 -17.57
N ARG A 549 -0.74 -18.85 -16.71
CA ARG A 549 0.35 -17.92 -16.42
C ARG A 549 1.01 -18.22 -15.09
N PHE A 550 2.28 -18.60 -15.16
CA PHE A 550 3.11 -18.94 -14.00
C PHE A 550 4.45 -18.20 -14.05
N TYR A 551 4.89 -17.68 -12.91
CA TYR A 551 6.27 -17.26 -12.73
C TYR A 551 7.19 -18.47 -12.75
N ARG A 552 8.33 -18.33 -13.42
CA ARG A 552 9.42 -19.31 -13.44
C ARG A 552 10.73 -18.62 -13.11
N LEU A 553 11.70 -19.40 -12.66
CA LEU A 553 13.03 -18.88 -12.36
C LEU A 553 13.89 -18.80 -13.61
N TYR A 554 14.63 -17.70 -13.73
CA TYR A 554 15.60 -17.46 -14.78
C TYR A 554 16.89 -16.92 -14.20
N GLU A 555 17.99 -17.21 -14.89
CA GLU A 555 19.31 -16.67 -14.59
C GLU A 555 19.90 -16.04 -15.85
N VAL A 556 20.61 -14.93 -15.69
CA VAL A 556 21.33 -14.22 -16.75
C VAL A 556 22.71 -13.80 -16.27
N SER A 557 23.71 -13.78 -17.16
CA SER A 557 25.03 -13.23 -16.85
C SER A 557 24.97 -11.72 -16.63
N ALA A 558 25.89 -11.18 -15.82
CA ALA A 558 25.95 -9.76 -15.48
C ALA A 558 26.19 -8.83 -16.69
N ASP A 559 26.73 -9.36 -17.78
CA ASP A 559 26.90 -8.69 -19.06
C ASP A 559 25.66 -8.76 -19.97
N GLY A 560 24.62 -9.49 -19.57
CA GLY A 560 23.37 -9.69 -20.31
C GLY A 560 23.35 -10.93 -21.21
N SER A 561 24.47 -11.67 -21.30
CA SER A 561 24.56 -12.91 -22.06
C SER A 561 23.97 -14.12 -21.29
N GLU A 562 23.87 -15.27 -21.97
CA GLU A 562 23.52 -16.57 -21.35
C GLU A 562 22.24 -16.58 -20.49
N THR A 563 21.15 -16.01 -20.98
CA THR A 563 19.85 -16.14 -20.29
C THR A 563 19.34 -17.58 -20.36
N ARG A 564 19.00 -18.18 -19.22
CA ARG A 564 18.44 -19.54 -19.13
C ARG A 564 17.26 -19.62 -18.17
N GLN A 565 16.24 -20.41 -18.54
CA GLN A 565 15.14 -20.80 -17.67
C GLN A 565 15.59 -21.97 -16.77
N LEU A 566 15.33 -21.89 -15.47
CA LEU A 566 15.76 -22.87 -14.46
C LEU A 566 14.62 -23.77 -13.98
N THR A 567 13.39 -23.26 -13.90
CA THR A 567 12.22 -24.05 -13.47
C THR A 567 11.13 -24.10 -14.52
N ASP A 568 10.28 -25.12 -14.46
CA ASP A 568 9.13 -25.33 -15.35
C ASP A 568 7.92 -25.90 -14.60
N GLY A 569 6.85 -26.17 -15.35
CA GLY A 569 5.61 -26.75 -14.83
C GLY A 569 4.52 -25.72 -14.46
N PRO A 570 3.36 -26.20 -13.98
CA PRO A 570 2.20 -25.37 -13.62
C PRO A 570 2.32 -24.83 -12.19
N TYR A 571 3.50 -24.31 -11.84
CA TYR A 571 3.79 -23.75 -10.53
C TYR A 571 4.36 -22.35 -10.69
N ASP A 572 3.89 -21.42 -9.85
CA ASP A 572 4.54 -20.13 -9.70
C ASP A 572 5.79 -20.33 -8.84
N ASP A 573 6.97 -20.15 -9.42
CA ASP A 573 8.26 -20.14 -8.73
C ASP A 573 8.86 -18.73 -8.79
N PHE A 574 9.09 -18.08 -7.63
CA PHE A 574 9.60 -16.70 -7.56
C PHE A 574 10.33 -16.38 -6.24
N SER A 575 10.79 -15.13 -6.09
CA SER A 575 11.62 -14.65 -4.96
C SER A 575 12.86 -15.52 -4.70
N PRO A 576 13.67 -15.78 -5.74
CA PRO A 576 14.75 -16.73 -5.64
C PRO A 576 15.98 -16.19 -4.90
N ARG A 577 16.77 -17.07 -4.31
CA ARG A 577 18.02 -16.78 -3.59
C ARG A 577 19.10 -17.80 -3.92
N TYR A 578 20.33 -17.32 -4.07
CA TYR A 578 21.51 -18.17 -4.05
C TYR A 578 21.81 -18.58 -2.61
N LEU A 579 21.92 -19.88 -2.37
CA LEU A 579 22.39 -20.41 -1.09
C LEU A 579 23.93 -20.53 -1.09
N PRO A 580 24.59 -20.43 0.08
CA PRO A 580 26.05 -20.53 0.16
C PRO A 580 26.61 -21.90 -0.23
N ASP A 581 25.78 -22.94 -0.24
CA ASP A 581 26.13 -24.31 -0.67
C ASP A 581 25.97 -24.53 -2.19
N GLY A 582 25.62 -23.49 -2.94
CA GLY A 582 25.43 -23.54 -4.39
C GLY A 582 24.03 -23.97 -4.84
N LYS A 583 23.11 -24.21 -3.91
CA LYS A 583 21.69 -24.47 -4.21
C LYS A 583 20.90 -23.17 -4.41
N LEU A 584 19.67 -23.33 -4.86
CA LEU A 584 18.68 -22.26 -4.96
C LEU A 584 17.59 -22.47 -3.90
N LEU A 585 17.11 -21.35 -3.33
CA LEU A 585 15.90 -21.28 -2.51
C LEU A 585 14.90 -20.36 -3.21
N PHE A 586 13.61 -20.71 -3.20
CA PHE A 586 12.55 -19.91 -3.82
C PHE A 586 11.18 -20.21 -3.18
N LEU A 587 10.19 -19.38 -3.46
CA LEU A 587 8.80 -19.63 -3.10
C LEU A 587 8.10 -20.34 -4.25
N SER A 588 7.26 -21.33 -3.92
CA SER A 588 6.59 -22.17 -4.90
C SER A 588 5.17 -22.54 -4.49
N THR A 589 4.26 -22.69 -5.46
CA THR A 589 2.93 -23.31 -5.25
C THR A 589 2.96 -24.83 -5.26
N ARG A 590 4.14 -25.46 -5.43
CA ARG A 590 4.31 -26.91 -5.61
C ARG A 590 3.80 -27.78 -4.46
N ARG A 591 3.70 -27.24 -3.23
CA ARG A 591 3.04 -27.95 -2.12
C ARG A 591 1.53 -28.12 -2.36
N GLY A 592 0.90 -27.34 -3.23
CA GLY A 592 -0.54 -27.42 -3.56
C GLY A 592 -1.42 -26.59 -2.64
N GLY A 593 -2.69 -26.93 -2.45
CA GLY A 593 -3.56 -26.29 -1.45
C GLY A 593 -3.90 -24.81 -1.67
N PHE A 594 -4.82 -24.31 -0.86
CA PHE A 594 -5.41 -22.99 -0.99
C PHE A 594 -5.49 -22.26 0.33
N HIS A 595 -5.40 -20.95 0.24
CA HIS A 595 -5.46 -20.06 1.37
C HIS A 595 -6.90 -19.96 1.92
N ARG A 596 -7.02 -19.62 3.22
CA ARG A 596 -8.30 -19.63 3.95
C ARG A 596 -9.09 -18.31 3.90
N CYS A 597 -8.57 -17.24 3.30
CA CYS A 597 -9.25 -15.95 3.15
C CYS A 597 -9.74 -15.68 1.73
N GLY A 598 -10.70 -14.75 1.64
CA GLY A 598 -11.16 -14.18 0.40
C GLY A 598 -11.96 -15.14 -0.49
N ARG A 599 -12.28 -14.64 -1.69
CA ARG A 599 -12.86 -15.43 -2.78
C ARG A 599 -11.72 -15.82 -3.71
N GLY A 600 -11.23 -17.04 -3.58
CA GLY A 600 -10.15 -17.57 -4.41
C GLY A 600 -10.53 -17.82 -5.89
N PRO A 601 -9.69 -18.56 -6.64
CA PRO A 601 -8.60 -19.40 -6.10
C PRO A 601 -7.49 -18.55 -5.48
N CYS A 602 -6.88 -18.98 -4.39
CA CYS A 602 -5.69 -18.34 -3.80
C CYS A 602 -4.69 -19.46 -3.45
N PRO A 603 -3.88 -19.94 -4.42
CA PRO A 603 -2.93 -21.02 -4.16
C PRO A 603 -1.86 -20.57 -3.16
N VAL A 604 -1.41 -21.49 -2.32
CA VAL A 604 -0.49 -21.16 -1.22
C VAL A 604 0.97 -21.30 -1.66
N TYR A 605 1.78 -20.32 -1.27
CA TYR A 605 3.22 -20.28 -1.49
C TYR A 605 3.99 -20.74 -0.26
N THR A 606 4.90 -21.67 -0.44
CA THR A 606 5.82 -22.17 0.59
C THR A 606 7.24 -22.25 0.04
N MET A 607 8.24 -22.31 0.92
CA MET A 607 9.63 -22.44 0.50
C MET A 607 9.93 -23.79 -0.18
N ALA A 608 10.70 -23.73 -1.25
CA ALA A 608 11.26 -24.86 -1.99
C ALA A 608 12.75 -24.62 -2.28
N THR A 609 13.50 -25.70 -2.49
CA THR A 609 14.91 -25.66 -2.89
C THR A 609 15.13 -26.44 -4.17
N ALA A 610 16.17 -26.10 -4.92
CA ALA A 610 16.63 -26.84 -6.10
C ALA A 610 18.17 -26.83 -6.16
N ASN A 611 18.76 -27.67 -7.00
CA ASN A 611 20.17 -27.53 -7.37
C ASN A 611 20.42 -26.20 -8.10
N GLY A 612 21.67 -25.74 -8.18
CA GLY A 612 22.05 -24.48 -8.83
C GLY A 612 21.68 -24.38 -10.33
N ASP A 613 21.36 -25.50 -10.97
CA ASP A 613 20.87 -25.56 -12.35
C ASP A 613 19.33 -25.63 -12.47
N GLY A 614 18.62 -25.55 -11.34
CA GLY A 614 17.16 -25.66 -11.27
C GLY A 614 16.61 -27.09 -11.17
N SER A 615 17.47 -28.11 -11.25
CA SER A 615 17.04 -29.51 -11.13
C SER A 615 16.68 -29.90 -9.68
N ASP A 616 15.92 -30.97 -9.54
CA ASP A 616 15.45 -31.52 -8.23
C ASP A 616 14.72 -30.50 -7.32
N PRO A 617 13.70 -29.77 -7.83
CA PRO A 617 12.93 -28.86 -7.00
C PRO A 617 12.12 -29.62 -5.94
N ARG A 618 12.37 -29.31 -4.67
CA ARG A 618 11.77 -29.97 -3.50
C ARG A 618 11.16 -28.95 -2.53
N VAL A 619 9.96 -29.23 -2.06
CA VAL A 619 9.32 -28.45 -0.99
C VAL A 619 10.07 -28.69 0.32
N ILE A 620 10.39 -27.62 1.04
CA ILE A 620 11.06 -27.68 2.35
C ILE A 620 10.22 -27.07 3.47
N SER A 621 9.04 -26.55 3.14
CA SER A 621 8.08 -26.03 4.12
C SER A 621 6.72 -26.66 3.93
N PHE A 622 6.19 -27.24 5.01
CA PHE A 622 4.87 -27.88 5.06
C PHE A 622 3.82 -26.97 5.69
N HIS A 623 4.08 -25.66 5.70
CA HIS A 623 3.14 -24.69 6.25
C HIS A 623 1.85 -24.68 5.43
N GLU A 624 0.73 -24.53 6.13
CA GLU A 624 -0.59 -24.67 5.53
C GLU A 624 -1.08 -23.37 4.83
N THR A 625 -0.41 -22.24 5.10
CA THR A 625 -0.67 -20.93 4.45
C THR A 625 0.62 -20.31 3.88
N HIS A 626 0.63 -19.00 3.67
CA HIS A 626 1.65 -18.31 2.89
C HIS A 626 2.96 -18.03 3.65
N GLU A 627 4.06 -18.13 2.91
CA GLU A 627 5.38 -17.63 3.26
C GLU A 627 5.89 -16.69 2.17
N TRP A 628 6.65 -15.65 2.54
CA TRP A 628 7.05 -14.58 1.62
C TRP A 628 8.50 -14.13 1.81
N ASP A 629 9.06 -13.60 0.71
CA ASP A 629 10.30 -12.83 0.60
C ASP A 629 11.48 -13.38 1.41
N PRO A 630 11.90 -14.64 1.19
CA PRO A 630 13.01 -15.21 1.93
C PRO A 630 14.31 -14.44 1.67
N ALA A 631 15.20 -14.41 2.66
CA ALA A 631 16.56 -13.90 2.54
C ALA A 631 17.52 -14.74 3.39
N VAL A 632 18.81 -14.78 3.01
CA VAL A 632 19.84 -15.48 3.78
C VAL A 632 20.44 -14.51 4.79
N LEU A 633 20.38 -14.85 6.08
CA LEU A 633 20.98 -14.11 7.19
C LEU A 633 22.51 -14.25 7.19
N ASN A 634 23.19 -13.35 7.91
CA ASN A 634 24.65 -13.35 8.04
C ASN A 634 25.20 -14.64 8.71
N ASP A 635 24.35 -15.39 9.42
CA ASP A 635 24.69 -16.67 10.04
C ASP A 635 24.34 -17.89 9.17
N GLY A 636 23.86 -17.67 7.94
CA GLY A 636 23.49 -18.72 6.98
C GLY A 636 22.06 -19.25 7.14
N ARG A 637 21.31 -18.85 8.17
CA ARG A 637 19.88 -19.19 8.27
C ARG A 637 19.06 -18.43 7.23
N ILE A 638 17.86 -18.92 6.97
CA ILE A 638 16.87 -18.23 6.12
C ILE A 638 15.94 -17.44 7.03
N ILE A 639 15.68 -16.18 6.70
CA ILE A 639 14.60 -15.35 7.28
C ILE A 639 13.51 -15.12 6.23
N TYR A 640 12.25 -15.15 6.64
CA TYR A 640 11.09 -14.98 5.75
C TYR A 640 9.87 -14.52 6.53
N THR A 641 8.87 -13.97 5.84
CA THR A 641 7.58 -13.64 6.45
C THR A 641 6.67 -14.86 6.40
N ARG A 642 5.97 -15.18 7.49
CA ARG A 642 4.96 -16.26 7.52
C ARG A 642 3.64 -15.73 8.04
N TRP A 643 2.58 -16.23 7.42
CA TRP A 643 1.20 -16.06 7.86
C TRP A 643 0.85 -17.10 8.93
N ASP A 644 0.64 -16.71 10.18
CA ASP A 644 0.46 -17.66 11.29
C ASP A 644 -0.82 -17.39 12.09
N TYR A 645 -1.97 -17.60 11.46
CA TYR A 645 -3.30 -17.41 12.05
C TYR A 645 -4.08 -18.72 12.29
N VAL A 646 -3.39 -19.81 12.61
CA VAL A 646 -4.05 -21.06 13.06
C VAL A 646 -4.86 -20.77 14.32
N ASP A 647 -6.18 -20.88 14.21
CA ASP A 647 -7.12 -20.43 15.24
C ASP A 647 -6.83 -18.99 15.71
N ARG A 648 -6.51 -18.05 14.80
CA ARG A 648 -6.37 -16.62 15.15
C ARG A 648 -6.97 -15.72 14.05
N HIS A 649 -7.07 -14.43 14.31
CA HIS A 649 -7.51 -13.40 13.36
C HIS A 649 -6.58 -13.30 12.13
N ALA A 650 -7.12 -13.15 10.93
CA ALA A 650 -6.33 -13.26 9.70
C ALA A 650 -5.35 -12.09 9.44
N VAL A 651 -5.59 -10.93 10.06
CA VAL A 651 -4.89 -9.68 9.69
C VAL A 651 -3.53 -9.49 10.37
N HIS A 652 -3.34 -9.91 11.63
CA HIS A 652 -2.22 -9.40 12.45
C HIS A 652 -0.96 -10.29 12.52
N TYR A 653 -1.06 -11.57 12.11
CA TYR A 653 0.00 -12.56 12.33
C TYR A 653 0.78 -12.85 11.05
N GLN A 654 1.44 -11.82 10.51
CA GLN A 654 2.19 -11.89 9.25
C GLN A 654 3.60 -11.35 9.44
N GLN A 655 4.41 -12.12 10.16
CA GLN A 655 5.63 -11.62 10.81
C GLN A 655 6.82 -12.54 10.50
N LEU A 656 7.99 -12.26 11.05
CA LEU A 656 9.24 -12.88 10.61
C LEU A 656 9.51 -14.21 11.30
N TRP A 657 9.94 -15.19 10.52
CA TRP A 657 10.35 -16.52 10.92
C TRP A 657 11.72 -16.86 10.34
N THR A 658 12.37 -17.86 10.93
CA THR A 658 13.64 -18.40 10.46
C THR A 658 13.58 -19.91 10.33
N ALA A 659 14.39 -20.44 9.42
CA ALA A 659 14.64 -21.86 9.22
C ALA A 659 16.09 -22.09 8.78
N ARG A 660 16.58 -23.33 8.88
CA ARG A 660 17.82 -23.73 8.19
C ARG A 660 17.55 -23.88 6.69
N PRO A 661 18.58 -23.79 5.83
CA PRO A 661 18.42 -23.92 4.37
C PRO A 661 17.81 -25.25 3.89
N ASP A 662 17.84 -26.29 4.72
CA ASP A 662 17.22 -27.60 4.45
C ASP A 662 15.77 -27.72 4.96
N GLY A 663 15.19 -26.65 5.52
CA GLY A 663 13.82 -26.61 6.03
C GLY A 663 13.66 -27.10 7.48
N THR A 664 14.75 -27.42 8.18
CA THR A 664 14.72 -27.79 9.60
C THR A 664 14.75 -26.58 10.54
N ASN A 665 14.45 -26.79 11.82
CA ASN A 665 14.56 -25.81 12.90
C ASN A 665 13.80 -24.50 12.64
N VAL A 666 12.53 -24.64 12.25
CA VAL A 666 11.62 -23.53 12.02
C VAL A 666 11.26 -22.83 13.33
N ALA A 667 11.50 -21.53 13.42
CA ALA A 667 11.24 -20.74 14.62
C ALA A 667 10.82 -19.31 14.28
N ALA A 668 9.86 -18.73 15.02
CA ALA A 668 9.53 -17.32 14.84
C ALA A 668 10.70 -16.45 15.31
N TYR A 669 11.02 -15.44 14.50
CA TYR A 669 12.12 -14.51 14.69
C TYR A 669 11.66 -13.23 15.38
N TYR A 670 10.56 -12.66 14.87
CA TYR A 670 9.96 -11.45 15.40
C TYR A 670 8.45 -11.45 15.14
N GLY A 671 7.67 -10.95 16.09
CA GLY A 671 6.33 -10.42 15.90
C GLY A 671 5.18 -11.42 16.08
N ASN A 672 5.43 -12.66 16.51
CA ASN A 672 4.36 -13.67 16.60
C ASN A 672 3.21 -13.28 17.54
N ASN A 673 3.44 -12.30 18.43
CA ASN A 673 2.45 -11.68 19.31
C ASN A 673 2.30 -10.15 19.10
N THR A 674 2.74 -9.61 17.96
CA THR A 674 2.67 -8.18 17.62
C THR A 674 1.40 -7.86 16.82
N PHE A 675 0.71 -6.77 17.20
CA PHE A 675 -0.44 -6.23 16.45
C PHE A 675 -0.11 -5.02 15.56
N ASN A 676 0.90 -4.24 15.93
CA ASN A 676 1.36 -3.06 15.21
C ASN A 676 2.88 -3.14 14.98
N PRO A 677 3.39 -3.10 13.72
CA PRO A 677 2.62 -3.05 12.46
C PRO A 677 1.80 -4.32 12.20
N VAL A 678 0.81 -4.24 11.30
CA VAL A 678 -0.03 -5.40 10.94
C VAL A 678 0.78 -6.57 10.35
N GLY A 679 1.91 -6.26 9.71
CA GLY A 679 2.90 -7.27 9.30
C GLY A 679 4.26 -6.65 8.97
N VAL A 680 5.22 -7.53 8.68
CA VAL A 680 6.58 -7.17 8.28
C VAL A 680 7.02 -8.05 7.11
N TRP A 681 7.55 -7.43 6.05
CA TRP A 681 7.91 -8.06 4.77
C TRP A 681 9.30 -7.64 4.28
N GLU A 682 9.80 -8.30 3.23
CA GLU A 682 11.05 -7.97 2.54
C GLU A 682 12.28 -7.83 3.48
N ALA A 683 12.35 -8.70 4.49
CA ALA A 683 13.45 -8.69 5.47
C ALA A 683 14.81 -8.97 4.81
N ARG A 684 15.82 -8.18 5.18
CA ARG A 684 17.22 -8.33 4.74
C ARG A 684 18.17 -8.18 5.94
N PRO A 685 19.24 -8.98 6.03
CA PRO A 685 20.25 -8.77 7.06
C PRO A 685 20.98 -7.45 6.84
N VAL A 686 21.30 -6.77 7.93
CA VAL A 686 22.25 -5.64 7.90
C VAL A 686 23.67 -6.20 7.92
N PRO A 687 24.54 -5.84 6.97
CA PRO A 687 25.91 -6.38 6.88
C PRO A 687 26.66 -6.32 8.22
N SER A 688 27.45 -7.36 8.50
CA SER A 688 28.31 -7.44 9.69
C SER A 688 27.60 -7.23 11.05
N SER A 689 26.32 -7.58 11.16
CA SER A 689 25.54 -7.45 12.39
C SER A 689 24.46 -8.53 12.54
N ASN A 690 23.75 -8.53 13.68
CA ASN A 690 22.56 -9.36 13.90
C ASN A 690 21.25 -8.58 13.65
N LEU A 691 21.33 -7.37 13.10
CA LEU A 691 20.17 -6.54 12.82
C LEU A 691 19.54 -6.93 11.49
N VAL A 692 18.23 -6.73 11.39
CA VAL A 692 17.45 -6.98 10.17
C VAL A 692 16.72 -5.70 9.78
N MET A 693 16.78 -5.33 8.51
CA MET A 693 15.96 -4.25 7.95
C MET A 693 14.77 -4.86 7.21
N ALA A 694 13.60 -4.25 7.30
CA ALA A 694 12.38 -4.78 6.67
C ALA A 694 11.37 -3.67 6.36
N THR A 695 10.34 -4.02 5.58
CA THR A 695 9.19 -3.15 5.27
C THR A 695 8.03 -3.49 6.22
N ALA A 696 7.60 -2.54 7.06
CA ALA A 696 6.33 -2.59 7.78
C ALA A 696 5.21 -2.13 6.84
N ALA A 697 4.40 -3.08 6.34
CA ALA A 697 3.39 -2.83 5.29
C ALA A 697 1.96 -3.18 5.73
N ALA A 698 1.00 -3.03 4.82
CA ALA A 698 -0.41 -3.38 5.05
C ALA A 698 -0.68 -4.85 4.69
N HIS A 699 -1.75 -5.41 5.25
CA HIS A 699 -2.26 -6.72 4.86
C HIS A 699 -3.07 -6.62 3.56
N HIS A 700 -3.90 -5.58 3.43
CA HIS A 700 -4.83 -5.42 2.30
C HIS A 700 -4.29 -4.58 1.14
N ALA A 701 -2.97 -4.44 1.03
CA ALA A 701 -2.30 -3.78 -0.10
C ALA A 701 -1.00 -4.51 -0.46
N MET A 702 -0.30 -4.05 -1.50
CA MET A 702 1.06 -4.55 -1.78
C MET A 702 2.00 -4.31 -0.59
N THR A 703 3.12 -5.02 -0.57
CA THR A 703 4.19 -4.91 0.44
C THR A 703 4.94 -3.58 0.33
N ALA A 704 4.30 -2.49 0.74
CA ALA A 704 4.85 -1.14 0.83
C ALA A 704 4.36 -0.44 2.11
N GLY A 705 5.21 0.39 2.70
CA GLY A 705 4.94 1.10 3.95
C GLY A 705 6.21 1.74 4.50
N SER A 706 6.47 1.58 5.79
CA SER A 706 7.61 2.20 6.48
C SER A 706 8.81 1.23 6.54
N ILE A 707 10.04 1.71 6.37
CA ILE A 707 11.25 0.91 6.57
C ILE A 707 11.63 0.91 8.06
N ILE A 708 11.83 -0.30 8.59
CA ILE A 708 12.17 -0.53 9.99
C ILE A 708 13.50 -1.29 10.12
N LEU A 709 14.17 -1.05 11.24
CA LEU A 709 15.33 -1.79 11.71
C LEU A 709 14.93 -2.58 12.95
N LEU A 710 15.14 -3.90 12.92
CA LEU A 710 14.81 -4.85 13.96
C LEU A 710 16.06 -5.29 14.73
N ASP A 711 15.97 -5.16 16.05
CA ASP A 711 16.94 -5.67 17.01
C ASP A 711 16.27 -6.65 17.98
N VAL A 712 16.35 -7.94 17.66
CA VAL A 712 15.71 -9.00 18.45
C VAL A 712 16.38 -9.23 19.81
N THR A 713 17.53 -8.60 20.08
CA THR A 713 18.16 -8.65 21.41
C THR A 713 17.41 -7.79 22.43
N ARG A 714 16.60 -6.83 21.95
CA ARG A 714 15.74 -5.97 22.78
C ARG A 714 14.36 -6.55 23.03
N GLY A 715 13.92 -7.50 22.20
CA GLY A 715 12.61 -8.13 22.31
C GLY A 715 12.26 -8.87 21.02
N ILE A 716 11.32 -9.80 21.08
CA ILE A 716 10.87 -10.56 19.89
C ILE A 716 9.43 -10.24 19.50
N ASP A 717 8.74 -9.36 20.23
CA ASP A 717 7.36 -8.96 20.02
C ASP A 717 7.19 -7.47 20.38
N GLY A 718 6.09 -6.86 19.96
CA GLY A 718 5.76 -5.46 20.17
C GLY A 718 6.67 -4.48 19.43
N LEU A 719 6.57 -3.20 19.79
CA LEU A 719 7.35 -2.11 19.18
C LEU A 719 8.77 -1.98 19.74
N GLU A 720 9.07 -2.60 20.89
CA GLU A 720 10.38 -2.50 21.56
C GLU A 720 11.60 -2.84 20.68
N PRO A 721 11.59 -3.92 19.87
CA PRO A 721 12.70 -4.22 18.97
C PRO A 721 12.71 -3.42 17.67
N ILE A 722 11.69 -2.58 17.42
CA ILE A 722 11.60 -1.77 16.19
C ILE A 722 12.25 -0.40 16.40
N THR A 723 13.15 -0.04 15.47
CA THR A 723 13.48 1.35 15.17
C THR A 723 12.90 1.70 13.80
N ARG A 724 12.05 2.73 13.73
CA ARG A 724 11.52 3.22 12.45
C ARG A 724 12.57 4.10 11.76
N LEU A 725 13.06 3.68 10.59
CA LEU A 725 14.09 4.41 9.83
C LEU A 725 13.48 5.47 8.91
N THR A 726 12.23 5.30 8.49
CA THR A 726 11.46 6.29 7.73
C THR A 726 10.25 6.75 8.56
N PRO A 727 10.48 7.56 9.61
CA PRO A 727 9.41 8.03 10.49
C PRO A 727 8.40 8.94 9.81
N ASP A 728 8.74 9.45 8.63
CA ASP A 728 7.86 10.21 7.76
C ASP A 728 6.70 9.38 7.21
N ALA A 729 6.84 8.05 7.12
CA ALA A 729 5.77 7.12 6.73
C ALA A 729 5.20 6.36 7.94
N LEU A 730 3.89 6.49 8.18
CA LEU A 730 3.16 5.74 9.20
C LEU A 730 3.04 4.25 8.84
N PHE A 731 2.78 3.38 9.83
CA PHE A 731 2.48 1.99 9.54
C PHE A 731 1.10 1.86 8.88
N PRO A 732 1.04 1.44 7.60
CA PRO A 732 -0.23 1.41 6.89
C PRO A 732 -1.14 0.31 7.45
N GLU A 733 -2.45 0.55 7.36
CA GLU A 733 -3.54 -0.22 7.93
C GLU A 733 -3.66 -0.17 9.47
N SER A 734 -2.58 -0.19 10.25
CA SER A 734 -2.65 -0.07 11.72
C SER A 734 -2.67 1.37 12.23
N GLU A 735 -1.80 2.24 11.71
CA GLU A 735 -1.69 3.65 12.13
C GLU A 735 -2.36 4.60 11.15
N PHE A 736 -2.38 4.24 9.86
CA PHE A 736 -3.01 5.02 8.80
C PHE A 736 -3.92 4.15 7.94
N ARG A 737 -5.03 4.71 7.46
CA ARG A 737 -6.05 3.97 6.71
C ARG A 737 -5.61 3.76 5.24
N VAL A 738 -5.69 2.52 4.77
CA VAL A 738 -5.52 2.21 3.34
C VAL A 738 -6.89 2.08 2.69
N GLN A 739 -7.39 3.18 2.11
CA GLN A 739 -8.74 3.29 1.55
C GLN A 739 -9.84 2.92 2.58
N ARG A 740 -10.44 1.73 2.48
CA ARG A 740 -11.44 1.24 3.44
C ARG A 740 -10.85 0.37 4.55
N TRP A 741 -9.58 0.00 4.45
CA TRP A 741 -8.91 -0.93 5.34
C TRP A 741 -8.23 -0.19 6.50
N TYR A 742 -8.61 -0.56 7.73
CA TYR A 742 -8.07 0.01 8.96
C TYR A 742 -8.20 -0.99 10.10
N ALA A 743 -7.07 -1.43 10.65
CA ALA A 743 -6.95 -2.42 11.70
C ALA A 743 -6.07 -1.88 12.87
N PRO A 744 -6.54 -0.88 13.64
CA PRO A 744 -5.75 -0.16 14.65
C PRO A 744 -5.52 -0.94 15.95
N VAL A 745 -5.60 -2.27 15.91
CA VAL A 745 -5.33 -3.11 17.08
C VAL A 745 -3.87 -2.93 17.48
N GLY A 746 -3.63 -2.70 18.77
CA GLY A 746 -2.29 -2.39 19.28
C GLY A 746 -1.86 -0.92 19.14
N VAL A 747 -2.74 -0.05 18.64
CA VAL A 747 -2.52 1.41 18.57
C VAL A 747 -3.47 2.11 19.56
N PRO A 748 -3.08 2.26 20.85
CA PRO A 748 -3.96 2.87 21.86
C PRO A 748 -4.18 4.36 21.63
N THR A 749 -3.25 5.03 20.96
CA THR A 749 -3.33 6.44 20.59
C THR A 749 -2.75 6.56 19.18
N PRO A 750 -3.51 7.09 18.20
CA PRO A 750 -2.98 7.31 16.86
C PRO A 750 -1.72 8.19 16.91
N PRO A 751 -0.66 7.85 16.15
CA PRO A 751 0.52 8.69 16.07
C PRO A 751 0.19 10.03 15.42
N GLU A 752 1.02 11.04 15.68
CA GLU A 752 0.98 12.31 14.95
C GLU A 752 1.26 12.06 13.47
N VAL A 753 0.51 12.73 12.59
CA VAL A 753 0.69 12.61 11.14
C VAL A 753 1.95 13.41 10.75
N PRO A 754 2.97 12.77 10.15
CA PRO A 754 4.18 13.46 9.74
C PRO A 754 3.90 14.53 8.68
N ALA A 755 4.69 15.60 8.66
CA ALA A 755 4.50 16.71 7.75
C ALA A 755 4.60 16.30 6.26
N GLU A 756 5.38 15.26 5.94
CA GLU A 756 5.48 14.67 4.61
C GLU A 756 4.17 14.00 4.14
N GLU A 757 3.48 13.28 5.04
CA GLU A 757 2.22 12.58 4.76
C GLU A 757 1.09 13.57 4.42
N LEU A 758 1.20 14.83 4.87
CA LEU A 758 0.24 15.90 4.59
C LEU A 758 0.42 16.55 3.19
N ARG A 759 1.58 16.38 2.54
CA ARG A 759 1.95 17.12 1.31
C ARG A 759 1.42 16.50 0.01
N TRP A 760 1.56 15.19 -0.14
CA TRP A 760 1.29 14.46 -1.39
C TRP A 760 0.08 13.54 -1.22
N PRO A 761 -0.52 12.96 -2.30
CA PRO A 761 -1.75 12.20 -2.12
C PRO A 761 -1.62 11.05 -1.12
N GLY A 762 -0.38 10.57 -0.91
CA GLY A 762 0.20 9.81 0.21
C GLY A 762 1.67 9.52 -0.12
N HIS A 763 2.38 8.69 0.65
CA HIS A 763 3.68 8.15 0.22
C HIS A 763 3.98 6.77 0.82
N CYS A 764 4.94 6.03 0.26
CA CYS A 764 5.36 4.75 0.83
C CYS A 764 6.74 4.29 0.33
N TYR A 765 7.36 3.41 1.11
CA TYR A 765 8.63 2.74 0.80
C TYR A 765 8.45 1.25 0.61
N ARG A 766 9.35 0.63 -0.15
CA ARG A 766 9.48 -0.84 -0.23
C ARG A 766 10.88 -1.26 -0.66
N SER A 767 11.12 -2.57 -0.61
CA SER A 767 12.31 -3.23 -1.12
C SER A 767 13.63 -2.67 -0.58
N PRO A 768 13.82 -2.59 0.76
CA PRO A 768 15.04 -2.06 1.34
C PRO A 768 16.25 -2.97 1.05
N TYR A 769 17.39 -2.35 0.75
CA TYR A 769 18.70 -3.00 0.66
C TYR A 769 19.69 -2.33 1.63
N PRO A 770 20.02 -2.97 2.77
CA PRO A 770 20.91 -2.39 3.76
C PRO A 770 22.35 -2.24 3.25
N LEU A 771 22.92 -1.04 3.39
CA LEU A 771 24.36 -0.80 3.25
C LEU A 771 25.03 -0.80 4.63
N SER A 772 24.31 -0.32 5.63
CA SER A 772 24.62 -0.41 7.06
C SER A 772 23.32 -0.33 7.86
N LYS A 773 23.40 -0.18 9.20
CA LYS A 773 22.23 0.10 10.04
C LYS A 773 21.65 1.52 9.85
N ASP A 774 22.42 2.42 9.24
CA ASP A 774 22.10 3.85 9.13
C ASP A 774 21.87 4.31 7.68
N TYR A 775 22.34 3.54 6.70
CA TYR A 775 22.28 3.84 5.26
C TYR A 775 21.75 2.65 4.46
N PHE A 776 20.83 2.88 3.53
CA PHE A 776 20.20 1.84 2.72
C PHE A 776 19.67 2.36 1.39
N LEU A 777 19.49 1.45 0.42
CA LEU A 777 18.69 1.74 -0.78
C LEU A 777 17.24 1.34 -0.53
N ALA A 778 16.30 2.07 -1.10
CA ALA A 778 14.89 1.69 -1.08
C ALA A 778 14.16 2.17 -2.34
N ALA A 779 13.08 1.48 -2.69
CA ALA A 779 12.11 2.00 -3.64
C ALA A 779 11.12 2.92 -2.90
N TYR A 780 10.84 4.10 -3.45
CA TYR A 780 9.97 5.10 -2.83
C TYR A 780 9.03 5.78 -3.83
N SER A 781 7.85 6.17 -3.35
CA SER A 781 6.74 6.72 -4.11
C SER A 781 6.14 7.94 -3.41
N PHE A 782 5.75 8.96 -4.18
CA PHE A 782 4.91 10.09 -3.74
C PHE A 782 3.41 9.89 -4.05
N ASP A 783 3.04 8.69 -4.51
CA ASP A 783 1.66 8.28 -4.68
C ASP A 783 1.17 7.47 -3.46
N PRO A 784 -0.11 7.58 -3.08
CA PRO A 784 -0.67 6.81 -1.97
C PRO A 784 -0.68 5.31 -2.30
N LEU A 785 -0.58 4.51 -1.25
CA LEU A 785 -0.75 3.07 -1.36
C LEU A 785 -2.24 2.74 -1.62
N PHE A 786 -2.52 2.15 -2.79
CA PHE A 786 -3.85 1.62 -3.08
C PHE A 786 -3.95 0.15 -2.65
N GLY A 787 -5.01 -0.17 -1.92
CA GLY A 787 -5.32 -1.51 -1.46
C GLY A 787 -6.26 -2.26 -2.40
N GLU A 788 -6.61 -3.49 -2.01
CA GLU A 788 -7.49 -4.33 -2.82
C GLU A 788 -8.89 -3.72 -2.99
N PRO A 789 -9.52 -3.90 -4.16
CA PRO A 789 -9.10 -4.73 -5.30
C PRO A 789 -8.33 -3.96 -6.39
N PHE A 790 -7.89 -2.73 -6.12
CA PHE A 790 -7.38 -1.83 -7.16
C PHE A 790 -5.91 -2.10 -7.47
N ALA A 791 -5.50 -1.81 -8.70
CA ALA A 791 -4.10 -1.84 -9.09
C ALA A 791 -3.43 -0.52 -8.73
N ASN A 792 -2.12 -0.56 -8.47
CA ASN A 792 -1.33 0.66 -8.30
C ASN A 792 -0.77 1.15 -9.66
N PRO A 793 -0.40 2.44 -9.78
CA PRO A 793 0.14 3.01 -11.01
C PRO A 793 1.39 2.29 -11.52
N ALA A 794 1.56 2.19 -12.84
CA ALA A 794 2.72 1.53 -13.44
C ALA A 794 4.07 2.15 -13.02
N ASN A 795 4.15 3.47 -12.89
CA ASN A 795 5.36 4.29 -12.68
C ASN A 795 5.57 4.77 -11.23
N MET A 796 4.94 4.08 -10.26
CA MET A 796 4.85 4.50 -8.86
C MET A 796 6.22 4.69 -8.17
N PHE A 797 7.16 3.75 -8.34
CA PHE A 797 8.39 3.67 -7.54
C PHE A 797 9.66 4.10 -8.28
N GLY A 798 10.48 4.94 -7.65
CA GLY A 798 11.88 5.20 -8.00
C GLY A 798 12.84 4.64 -6.94
N ILE A 799 14.14 4.55 -7.24
CA ILE A 799 15.20 4.06 -6.36
C ILE A 799 15.92 5.23 -5.69
N TYR A 800 16.10 5.14 -4.38
CA TYR A 800 16.69 6.18 -3.53
C TYR A 800 17.80 5.63 -2.65
N LEU A 801 18.81 6.45 -2.40
CA LEU A 801 19.72 6.30 -1.27
C LEU A 801 19.11 7.05 -0.08
N VAL A 802 18.88 6.32 1.01
CA VAL A 802 18.21 6.84 2.21
C VAL A 802 19.13 6.68 3.41
N ASP A 803 19.12 7.67 4.29
CA ASP A 803 19.73 7.59 5.60
C ASP A 803 18.70 7.70 6.73
N ARG A 804 19.13 7.31 7.93
CA ARG A 804 18.31 7.36 9.15
C ARG A 804 17.97 8.77 9.63
N PHE A 805 18.60 9.80 9.07
CA PHE A 805 18.43 11.21 9.46
C PHE A 805 17.31 11.87 8.63
N GLY A 806 16.73 11.13 7.69
CA GLY A 806 15.62 11.56 6.85
C GLY A 806 16.05 12.13 5.49
N ASN A 807 17.35 12.07 5.14
CA ASN A 807 17.78 12.42 3.79
C ASN A 807 17.45 11.28 2.82
N LYS A 808 16.99 11.66 1.63
CA LYS A 808 16.69 10.76 0.53
C LYS A 808 17.18 11.39 -0.75
N GLU A 809 18.10 10.71 -1.44
CA GLU A 809 18.63 11.18 -2.71
C GLU A 809 18.18 10.24 -3.84
N LEU A 810 17.51 10.80 -4.85
CA LEU A 810 17.10 10.07 -6.03
C LEU A 810 18.32 9.49 -6.76
N ILE A 811 18.29 8.18 -6.99
CA ILE A 811 19.29 7.42 -7.76
C ILE A 811 18.79 7.15 -9.17
N TYR A 812 17.54 6.69 -9.29
CA TYR A 812 16.95 6.34 -10.57
C TYR A 812 15.42 6.39 -10.52
N ARG A 813 14.80 6.95 -11.56
CA ARG A 813 13.35 6.85 -11.78
C ARG A 813 13.07 6.82 -13.28
N ASP A 814 12.17 5.93 -13.66
CA ASP A 814 11.62 5.87 -15.01
C ASP A 814 10.21 6.48 -14.98
N ALA A 815 9.92 7.36 -15.94
CA ALA A 815 8.65 8.09 -15.98
C ALA A 815 7.46 7.19 -16.39
N SER A 816 7.69 6.03 -17.01
CA SER A 816 6.62 5.12 -17.44
C SER A 816 6.46 3.85 -16.60
N ILE A 817 7.47 3.47 -15.81
CA ILE A 817 7.45 2.20 -15.07
C ILE A 817 8.23 2.22 -13.75
N GLY A 818 7.72 1.53 -12.73
CA GLY A 818 8.30 1.48 -11.40
C GLY A 818 9.57 0.62 -11.34
N SER A 819 10.53 1.04 -10.52
CA SER A 819 11.83 0.38 -10.32
C SER A 819 11.96 -0.16 -8.89
N LEU A 820 12.27 -1.45 -8.75
CA LEU A 820 12.18 -2.22 -7.51
C LEU A 820 13.39 -3.15 -7.28
N TRP A 821 13.54 -3.58 -6.02
CA TRP A 821 14.58 -4.52 -5.56
C TRP A 821 16.01 -4.18 -6.01
N PRO A 822 16.50 -2.96 -5.73
CA PRO A 822 17.88 -2.59 -6.06
C PRO A 822 18.88 -3.47 -5.30
N MET A 823 19.93 -3.93 -6.00
CA MET A 823 21.03 -4.68 -5.41
C MET A 823 22.35 -4.33 -6.12
N PRO A 824 23.46 -4.12 -5.38
CA PRO A 824 24.78 -3.97 -5.97
C PRO A 824 25.15 -5.21 -6.80
N LEU A 825 25.53 -5.00 -8.07
CA LEU A 825 25.99 -6.04 -8.99
C LEU A 825 27.50 -6.22 -8.84
N ARG A 826 27.91 -6.85 -7.74
CA ARG A 826 29.30 -7.14 -7.39
C ARG A 826 29.40 -8.38 -6.52
N ALA A 827 30.62 -8.89 -6.37
CA ALA A 827 30.91 -9.98 -5.44
C ALA A 827 30.46 -9.60 -4.01
N ARG A 828 29.89 -10.58 -3.31
CA ARG A 828 29.35 -10.44 -1.95
C ARG A 828 30.31 -11.05 -0.95
N GLU A 829 30.24 -10.57 0.30
CA GLU A 829 30.98 -11.22 1.38
C GLU A 829 30.51 -12.67 1.55
N PRO A 830 31.43 -13.65 1.61
CA PRO A 830 31.06 -15.04 1.84
C PRO A 830 30.40 -15.19 3.22
N ILE A 831 29.25 -15.86 3.26
CA ILE A 831 28.61 -16.27 4.52
C ILE A 831 28.72 -17.79 4.70
N PRO A 832 28.62 -18.31 5.95
CA PRO A 832 28.74 -19.74 6.20
C PRO A 832 27.62 -20.55 5.53
N ALA A 833 27.99 -21.63 4.84
CA ALA A 833 27.03 -22.68 4.48
C ALA A 833 26.70 -23.49 5.73
N ILE A 834 25.42 -23.59 6.08
CA ILE A 834 24.94 -24.47 7.15
C ILE A 834 24.80 -25.88 6.57
N PRO A 835 25.60 -26.87 7.01
CA PRO A 835 25.44 -28.24 6.53
C PRO A 835 24.08 -28.81 6.98
N SER A 836 23.49 -29.66 6.15
CA SER A 836 22.32 -30.42 6.57
C SER A 836 22.75 -31.57 7.46
N ASP A 837 22.08 -31.70 8.60
CA ASP A 837 22.27 -32.83 9.54
C ASP A 837 21.31 -34.00 9.22
N LEU A 838 20.49 -33.86 8.16
CA LEU A 838 19.52 -34.87 7.75
C LEU A 838 20.20 -36.01 6.97
N ALA A 839 19.91 -37.25 7.36
CA ALA A 839 20.33 -38.42 6.60
C ALA A 839 19.59 -38.50 5.25
N HIS A 840 20.33 -38.79 4.17
CA HIS A 840 19.73 -39.05 2.86
C HIS A 840 18.86 -40.32 2.92
N GLY A 841 17.58 -40.20 2.53
CA GLY A 841 16.62 -41.31 2.59
C GLY A 841 16.14 -41.66 4.00
N GLY A 842 16.13 -40.68 4.92
CA GLY A 842 15.61 -40.85 6.28
C GLY A 842 14.19 -41.42 6.32
N ALA A 843 13.87 -42.12 7.41
CA ALA A 843 12.51 -42.57 7.67
C ALA A 843 11.53 -41.38 7.64
N GLY A 844 10.27 -41.59 7.21
CA GLY A 844 9.23 -40.55 7.13
C GLY A 844 8.74 -40.00 8.48
N GLU A 845 9.62 -39.94 9.47
CA GLU A 845 9.37 -39.51 10.86
C GLU A 845 10.56 -38.67 11.37
N GLY A 846 10.34 -37.90 12.43
CA GLY A 846 11.38 -37.29 13.25
C GLY A 846 11.01 -37.35 14.74
N THR A 847 11.70 -36.57 15.59
CA THR A 847 11.41 -36.55 17.03
C THR A 847 11.30 -35.14 17.60
N PHE A 848 10.38 -34.97 18.56
CA PHE A 848 10.25 -33.78 19.39
C PHE A 848 10.73 -34.05 20.81
N PHE A 849 11.45 -33.09 21.40
CA PHE A 849 11.78 -33.05 22.82
C PHE A 849 11.31 -31.73 23.45
N LEU A 850 10.41 -31.81 24.43
CA LEU A 850 10.00 -30.70 25.28
C LEU A 850 10.70 -30.85 26.63
N GLN A 851 11.43 -29.82 27.06
CA GLN A 851 12.17 -29.89 28.32
C GLN A 851 11.26 -29.80 29.54
N ASN A 852 10.36 -28.81 29.60
CA ASN A 852 9.42 -28.65 30.70
C ASN A 852 8.18 -27.86 30.26
N VAL A 853 7.03 -28.53 30.20
CA VAL A 853 5.76 -27.91 29.79
C VAL A 853 5.36 -26.71 30.65
N TYR A 854 5.82 -26.64 31.89
CA TYR A 854 5.47 -25.58 32.82
C TYR A 854 6.39 -24.36 32.78
N ASP A 855 7.45 -24.40 31.99
CA ASP A 855 8.18 -23.19 31.59
C ASP A 855 7.38 -22.51 30.48
N SER A 856 6.22 -21.98 30.86
CA SER A 856 5.17 -21.59 29.92
C SER A 856 4.83 -20.12 29.97
N TRP A 857 4.24 -19.62 28.89
CA TRP A 857 3.57 -18.33 28.89
C TRP A 857 2.19 -18.43 28.21
N PRO A 858 1.08 -18.17 28.93
CA PRO A 858 0.97 -17.88 30.35
C PRO A 858 1.37 -19.05 31.27
N ASP A 859 1.48 -18.80 32.57
CA ASP A 859 1.77 -19.85 33.57
C ASP A 859 0.71 -20.95 33.55
N LEU A 860 1.16 -22.21 33.57
CA LEU A 860 0.30 -23.39 33.60
C LEU A 860 0.19 -23.99 35.01
N PRO A 861 -0.97 -24.60 35.36
CA PRO A 861 -1.18 -25.25 36.65
C PRO A 861 -0.29 -26.49 36.81
N LYS A 862 0.47 -26.58 37.92
CA LYS A 862 1.46 -27.65 38.18
C LYS A 862 0.96 -28.83 39.01
N ASP A 863 -0.11 -28.62 39.78
CA ASP A 863 -0.54 -29.56 40.82
C ASP A 863 -2.01 -29.97 40.68
N GLY A 864 -2.34 -31.13 41.25
CA GLY A 864 -3.70 -31.66 41.30
C GLY A 864 -4.26 -32.03 39.92
N LYS A 865 -5.59 -32.00 39.81
CA LYS A 865 -6.32 -32.43 38.61
C LYS A 865 -6.09 -31.59 37.35
N ASP A 866 -5.46 -30.43 37.51
CA ASP A 866 -5.17 -29.50 36.43
C ASP A 866 -3.70 -29.57 35.98
N ALA A 867 -2.90 -30.45 36.58
CA ALA A 867 -1.53 -30.73 36.17
C ALA A 867 -1.50 -31.35 34.76
N ILE A 868 -0.50 -30.96 33.96
CA ILE A 868 -0.35 -31.47 32.60
C ILE A 868 0.20 -32.90 32.64
N THR A 869 -0.54 -33.83 32.03
CA THR A 869 -0.19 -35.26 32.01
C THR A 869 0.12 -35.77 30.60
N HIS A 870 -0.40 -35.10 29.56
CA HIS A 870 -0.25 -35.53 28.17
C HIS A 870 -0.15 -34.32 27.23
N LEU A 871 0.46 -34.53 26.06
CA LEU A 871 0.30 -33.66 24.91
C LEU A 871 -0.60 -34.32 23.88
N ARG A 872 -1.62 -33.61 23.39
CA ARG A 872 -2.37 -33.99 22.18
C ARG A 872 -1.62 -33.48 20.96
N ILE A 873 -1.44 -34.35 19.96
CA ILE A 873 -0.80 -34.02 18.69
C ILE A 873 -1.89 -33.92 17.62
N LEU A 874 -2.01 -32.73 17.03
CA LEU A 874 -2.97 -32.40 15.99
C LEU A 874 -2.23 -32.17 14.67
N GLN A 875 -2.74 -32.71 13.57
CA GLN A 875 -2.38 -32.20 12.24
C GLN A 875 -3.36 -31.10 11.83
N VAL A 876 -2.83 -29.97 11.38
CA VAL A 876 -3.61 -28.86 10.82
C VAL A 876 -3.71 -29.06 9.31
N LEU A 877 -4.89 -29.39 8.80
CA LEU A 877 -5.03 -29.81 7.40
C LEU A 877 -4.91 -28.62 6.43
N PRO A 878 -4.03 -28.70 5.43
CA PRO A 878 -4.05 -27.79 4.29
C PRO A 878 -5.42 -27.80 3.61
N LYS A 879 -5.90 -26.63 3.21
CA LYS A 879 -7.19 -26.52 2.53
C LYS A 879 -7.06 -26.92 1.06
N THR A 880 -7.93 -27.83 0.60
CA THR A 880 -7.89 -28.38 -0.77
C THR A 880 -8.87 -27.70 -1.74
N THR A 881 -9.68 -26.76 -1.26
CA THR A 881 -10.67 -26.03 -2.09
C THR A 881 -10.42 -24.52 -2.11
N PRO A 882 -10.75 -23.81 -3.20
CA PRO A 882 -10.31 -22.44 -3.46
C PRO A 882 -10.97 -21.35 -2.60
N HIS A 883 -12.04 -21.64 -1.86
CA HIS A 883 -12.83 -20.60 -1.17
C HIS A 883 -12.93 -20.89 0.32
N ALA A 884 -12.61 -19.89 1.15
CA ALA A 884 -12.56 -19.93 2.62
C ALA A 884 -13.58 -20.88 3.28
N ASN A 885 -14.86 -20.62 3.07
CA ASN A 885 -15.99 -21.32 3.68
C ASN A 885 -16.81 -22.13 2.66
N THR A 886 -16.19 -22.55 1.55
CA THR A 886 -16.85 -23.40 0.55
C THR A 886 -15.97 -24.60 0.24
N PRO A 887 -16.20 -25.74 0.91
CA PRO A 887 -17.17 -25.94 1.99
C PRO A 887 -16.69 -25.41 3.35
N LYS A 888 -17.62 -25.33 4.32
CA LYS A 888 -17.33 -25.10 5.74
C LYS A 888 -16.92 -26.41 6.40
N VAL A 889 -16.08 -26.36 7.42
CA VAL A 889 -15.71 -27.53 8.25
C VAL A 889 -16.36 -27.53 9.64
N GLY A 890 -16.89 -26.38 10.07
CA GLY A 890 -17.60 -26.18 11.33
C GLY A 890 -18.33 -24.83 11.35
N LEU A 891 -18.80 -24.39 12.52
CA LEU A 891 -19.48 -23.09 12.66
C LEU A 891 -18.51 -21.91 12.52
N ALA A 892 -17.29 -22.09 13.03
CA ALA A 892 -16.22 -21.10 12.99
C ALA A 892 -15.90 -20.65 11.56
N ASN A 893 -15.98 -19.34 11.32
CA ASN A 893 -15.60 -18.74 10.04
C ASN A 893 -14.12 -18.99 9.70
N ALA A 894 -13.88 -19.58 8.52
CA ALA A 894 -12.55 -19.89 7.99
C ALA A 894 -11.68 -20.76 8.92
N SER A 895 -12.31 -21.68 9.66
CA SER A 895 -11.59 -22.62 10.50
C SER A 895 -10.63 -23.49 9.68
N PRO A 896 -9.43 -23.78 10.19
CA PRO A 896 -8.62 -24.87 9.65
C PRO A 896 -9.33 -26.22 9.85
N GLY A 897 -9.09 -27.16 8.93
CA GLY A 897 -9.43 -28.56 9.16
C GLY A 897 -8.40 -29.19 10.09
N LYS A 898 -8.79 -30.18 10.89
CA LYS A 898 -7.87 -30.83 11.83
C LYS A 898 -8.10 -32.33 11.88
N GLN A 899 -7.06 -33.04 12.28
CA GLN A 899 -7.18 -34.42 12.75
C GLN A 899 -6.27 -34.69 13.96
N VAL A 900 -6.74 -35.51 14.88
CA VAL A 900 -6.01 -35.90 16.09
C VAL A 900 -5.18 -37.13 15.77
N LEU A 901 -3.86 -37.01 15.80
CA LEU A 901 -2.98 -38.16 15.62
C LEU A 901 -2.97 -39.03 16.87
N GLY A 902 -3.12 -38.40 18.04
CA GLY A 902 -3.20 -39.06 19.33
C GLY A 902 -2.54 -38.25 20.44
N THR A 903 -2.13 -38.95 21.50
CA THR A 903 -1.47 -38.36 22.67
C THR A 903 -0.12 -38.99 22.96
N VAL A 904 0.72 -38.25 23.69
CA VAL A 904 2.00 -38.71 24.22
C VAL A 904 2.11 -38.28 25.69
N PRO A 905 2.78 -39.06 26.55
CA PRO A 905 2.87 -38.75 27.97
C PRO A 905 3.80 -37.55 28.21
N VAL A 906 3.43 -36.74 29.21
CA VAL A 906 4.29 -35.74 29.86
C VAL A 906 4.71 -36.33 31.20
N GLU A 907 6.00 -36.35 31.45
CA GLU A 907 6.58 -36.86 32.69
C GLU A 907 6.24 -35.95 33.87
N SER A 908 6.38 -36.45 35.10
CA SER A 908 6.07 -35.68 36.31
C SER A 908 6.92 -34.41 36.51
N ASP A 909 8.07 -34.30 35.82
CA ASP A 909 8.92 -33.11 35.79
C ASP A 909 8.53 -32.12 34.68
N GLY A 910 7.46 -32.41 33.94
CA GLY A 910 6.96 -31.62 32.81
C GLY A 910 7.60 -31.94 31.47
N SER A 911 8.57 -32.87 31.40
CA SER A 911 9.29 -33.18 30.16
C SER A 911 8.52 -34.14 29.24
N ALA A 912 8.73 -34.06 27.92
CA ALA A 912 8.17 -35.01 26.96
C ALA A 912 9.15 -35.30 25.81
N TYR A 913 9.17 -36.56 25.35
CA TYR A 913 10.03 -37.01 24.24
C TYR A 913 9.30 -38.05 23.39
N PHE A 914 9.09 -37.77 22.10
CA PHE A 914 8.25 -38.59 21.22
C PHE A 914 8.63 -38.53 19.73
N ARG A 915 8.20 -39.55 18.98
CA ARG A 915 8.27 -39.62 17.51
C ARG A 915 7.01 -39.05 16.88
N ALA A 916 7.16 -38.39 15.74
CA ALA A 916 6.05 -37.89 14.93
C ALA A 916 6.35 -38.05 13.43
N PRO A 917 5.33 -38.14 12.56
CA PRO A 917 5.52 -38.13 11.12
C PRO A 917 6.28 -36.88 10.65
N ALA A 918 7.02 -37.01 9.55
CA ALA A 918 7.61 -35.86 8.87
C ALA A 918 6.71 -35.41 7.70
N GLY A 919 6.90 -34.19 7.23
CA GLY A 919 6.20 -33.69 6.05
C GLY A 919 4.79 -33.14 6.28
N ILE A 920 4.30 -33.09 7.52
CA ILE A 920 2.96 -32.61 7.85
C ILE A 920 2.98 -31.50 8.93
N PRO A 921 2.05 -30.54 8.90
CA PRO A 921 1.94 -29.46 9.88
C PRO A 921 1.25 -29.89 11.20
N PHE A 922 1.95 -29.70 12.31
CA PHE A 922 1.52 -30.03 13.68
C PHE A 922 1.12 -28.82 14.50
N SER A 923 0.12 -29.01 15.37
CA SER A 923 -0.15 -28.18 16.55
C SER A 923 -0.29 -29.07 17.78
N PHE A 924 -0.03 -28.52 18.96
CA PHE A 924 -0.04 -29.24 20.23
C PHE A 924 -1.07 -28.67 21.22
N GLN A 925 -1.63 -29.54 22.06
CA GLN A 925 -2.42 -29.13 23.24
C GLN A 925 -1.84 -29.76 24.49
N ALA A 926 -1.61 -28.95 25.53
CA ALA A 926 -1.26 -29.44 26.86
C ALA A 926 -2.53 -29.88 27.59
N LEU A 927 -2.61 -31.15 27.98
CA LEU A 927 -3.81 -31.76 28.54
C LEU A 927 -3.67 -32.04 30.04
N ASP A 928 -4.75 -31.80 30.79
CA ASP A 928 -4.85 -32.22 32.20
C ASP A 928 -5.14 -33.72 32.35
N GLU A 929 -5.30 -34.21 33.59
CA GLU A 929 -5.59 -35.63 33.87
C GLU A 929 -6.91 -36.14 33.26
N ARG A 930 -7.84 -35.22 32.93
CA ARG A 930 -9.13 -35.52 32.31
C ARG A 930 -9.08 -35.46 30.78
N GLY A 931 -7.89 -35.22 30.21
CA GLY A 931 -7.68 -35.07 28.78
C GLY A 931 -8.16 -33.74 28.20
N MET A 932 -8.48 -32.75 29.03
CA MET A 932 -8.96 -31.44 28.59
C MET A 932 -7.80 -30.49 28.30
N ALA A 933 -7.85 -29.77 27.18
CA ALA A 933 -6.83 -28.80 26.81
C ALA A 933 -6.78 -27.63 27.80
N VAL A 934 -5.66 -27.49 28.50
CA VAL A 934 -5.34 -26.35 29.35
C VAL A 934 -4.78 -25.20 28.50
N GLN A 935 -3.95 -25.53 27.51
CA GLN A 935 -3.39 -24.60 26.54
C GLN A 935 -3.34 -25.24 25.16
N THR A 936 -3.64 -24.44 24.13
CA THR A 936 -3.58 -24.85 22.72
C THR A 936 -2.54 -23.99 21.99
N MET A 937 -1.63 -24.62 21.27
CA MET A 937 -0.72 -23.93 20.36
C MET A 937 -1.51 -23.31 19.21
N ARG A 938 -1.59 -21.98 19.18
CA ARG A 938 -2.28 -21.21 18.12
C ARG A 938 -1.35 -20.88 16.95
N SER A 939 -0.58 -21.88 16.55
CA SER A 939 0.47 -21.82 15.53
C SER A 939 0.67 -23.24 15.02
N LEU A 940 1.66 -23.45 14.16
CA LEU A 940 2.08 -24.78 13.78
C LEU A 940 3.60 -24.94 13.65
N THR A 941 4.05 -26.18 13.67
CA THR A 941 5.42 -26.59 13.34
C THR A 941 5.38 -27.83 12.43
N TYR A 942 6.52 -28.26 11.90
CA TYR A 942 6.63 -29.50 11.10
C TYR A 942 8.06 -30.04 11.21
N LEU A 943 8.25 -31.28 10.77
CA LEU A 943 9.55 -31.95 10.75
C LEU A 943 9.95 -32.31 9.32
N GLN A 944 11.23 -32.17 9.01
CA GLN A 944 11.87 -32.89 7.92
C GLN A 944 12.09 -34.37 8.31
N PRO A 945 12.15 -35.30 7.34
CA PRO A 945 12.48 -36.69 7.61
C PRO A 945 13.83 -36.85 8.34
N GLY A 946 13.82 -37.47 9.51
CA GLY A 946 14.99 -37.63 10.38
C GLY A 946 15.32 -36.41 11.25
N GLU A 947 14.51 -35.35 11.26
CA GLU A 947 14.76 -34.17 12.08
C GLU A 947 14.58 -34.47 13.58
N HIS A 948 15.48 -33.90 14.38
CA HIS A 948 15.36 -33.84 15.84
C HIS A 948 15.16 -32.37 16.24
N THR A 949 14.03 -32.06 16.86
CA THR A 949 13.70 -30.69 17.27
C THR A 949 13.37 -30.63 18.76
N SER A 950 13.65 -29.49 19.40
CA SER A 950 13.40 -29.32 20.84
C SER A 950 12.97 -27.91 21.23
N CYS A 951 12.16 -27.79 22.28
CA CYS A 951 11.83 -26.53 22.93
C CYS A 951 12.06 -26.59 24.45
N VAL A 952 12.28 -25.43 25.08
CA VAL A 952 12.48 -25.36 26.53
C VAL A 952 11.14 -25.54 27.23
N GLY A 953 10.09 -24.88 26.73
CA GLY A 953 8.78 -24.91 27.37
C GLY A 953 7.61 -24.68 26.43
N CYS A 954 6.46 -24.32 26.99
CA CYS A 954 5.21 -24.11 26.24
C CYS A 954 4.98 -22.62 26.03
N HIS A 955 5.34 -22.08 24.85
CA HIS A 955 5.34 -20.64 24.59
C HIS A 955 6.28 -19.84 25.51
N GLU A 956 7.39 -20.45 25.95
CA GLU A 956 8.41 -19.77 26.75
C GLU A 956 8.91 -18.49 26.05
N LYS A 957 9.39 -17.52 26.84
CA LYS A 957 10.10 -16.38 26.25
C LYS A 957 11.35 -16.93 25.55
N ARG A 958 11.49 -16.75 24.24
CA ARG A 958 12.63 -17.31 23.48
C ARG A 958 13.99 -16.71 23.82
N THR A 959 14.02 -15.60 24.56
CA THR A 959 15.24 -15.07 25.16
C THR A 959 15.65 -15.81 26.45
N SER A 960 14.85 -16.79 26.90
CA SER A 960 15.16 -17.62 28.06
C SER A 960 16.25 -18.64 27.72
N VAL A 961 17.15 -18.85 28.67
CA VAL A 961 18.21 -19.85 28.55
C VAL A 961 17.67 -21.19 29.06
N ALA A 962 17.97 -22.28 28.35
CA ALA A 962 17.67 -23.62 28.83
C ALA A 962 18.38 -23.88 30.18
N PHE A 963 17.64 -24.29 31.20
CA PHE A 963 18.23 -24.66 32.48
C PHE A 963 18.85 -26.07 32.39
N ASN A 964 20.01 -26.29 33.02
CA ASN A 964 20.62 -27.63 33.13
C ASN A 964 19.89 -28.49 34.18
N ALA A 965 18.66 -28.89 33.91
CA ALA A 965 17.93 -29.90 34.68
C ALA A 965 17.88 -31.23 33.89
N SER A 966 18.08 -32.36 34.57
CA SER A 966 17.92 -33.69 33.96
C SER A 966 16.43 -33.92 33.70
N ALA A 967 16.03 -34.00 32.44
CA ALA A 967 14.65 -34.24 32.03
C ALA A 967 14.37 -35.75 31.97
N LEU A 968 13.39 -36.24 32.73
CA LEU A 968 13.03 -37.66 32.83
C LEU A 968 12.75 -38.29 31.46
N ALA A 969 12.17 -37.54 30.53
CA ALA A 969 11.83 -38.04 29.20
C ALA A 969 13.07 -38.42 28.35
N LYS A 970 14.26 -37.88 28.65
CA LYS A 970 15.52 -38.21 27.95
C LYS A 970 16.11 -39.54 28.38
N ASP A 971 15.71 -40.08 29.53
CA ASP A 971 16.25 -41.32 30.08
C ASP A 971 15.57 -42.57 29.47
N ARG A 972 14.66 -42.38 28.51
CA ARG A 972 13.96 -43.43 27.77
C ARG A 972 13.93 -43.17 26.26
N PRO A 973 13.65 -44.19 25.43
CA PRO A 973 13.36 -43.99 24.01
C PRO A 973 12.16 -43.04 23.80
N PRO A 974 12.08 -42.37 22.64
CA PRO A 974 10.95 -41.50 22.32
C PRO A 974 9.65 -42.31 22.26
N SER A 975 8.60 -41.79 22.89
CA SER A 975 7.27 -42.38 22.88
C SER A 975 6.68 -42.45 21.47
N THR A 976 5.94 -43.51 21.19
CA THR A 976 5.05 -43.60 20.04
C THR A 976 3.72 -42.93 20.36
N ILE A 977 3.08 -42.32 19.38
CA ILE A 977 1.78 -41.66 19.55
C ILE A 977 0.70 -42.72 19.87
N ALA A 978 0.02 -42.57 21.02
CA ALA A 978 -1.13 -43.37 21.37
C ALA A 978 -2.36 -42.85 20.59
N PRO A 979 -3.02 -43.65 19.73
CA PRO A 979 -4.09 -43.16 18.87
C PRO A 979 -5.24 -42.51 19.64
N GLY A 980 -5.79 -41.42 19.08
CA GLY A 980 -6.98 -40.76 19.64
C GLY A 980 -8.27 -41.57 19.43
N PRO A 981 -9.41 -41.09 19.95
CA PRO A 981 -10.68 -41.79 19.87
C PRO A 981 -11.16 -41.96 18.42
N ASP A 982 -11.92 -43.03 18.16
CA ASP A 982 -12.45 -43.29 16.82
C ASP A 982 -13.31 -42.13 16.30
N GLY A 983 -13.09 -41.72 15.05
CA GLY A 983 -13.70 -40.53 14.45
C GLY A 983 -12.90 -39.23 14.64
N SER A 984 -11.72 -39.27 15.26
CA SER A 984 -10.83 -38.11 15.40
C SER A 984 -9.76 -37.98 14.31
N ARG A 985 -9.56 -39.03 13.48
CA ARG A 985 -8.58 -39.08 12.39
C ARG A 985 -9.17 -39.61 11.07
N PRO A 986 -9.64 -38.74 10.16
CA PRO A 986 -9.87 -37.31 10.37
C PRO A 986 -11.09 -37.05 11.27
N LEU A 987 -11.23 -35.82 11.78
CA LEU A 987 -12.38 -35.44 12.61
C LEU A 987 -13.70 -35.69 11.87
N SER A 988 -14.69 -36.27 12.55
CA SER A 988 -16.03 -36.50 12.03
C SER A 988 -17.01 -36.49 13.19
N PHE A 989 -17.80 -35.43 13.35
CA PHE A 989 -18.75 -35.34 14.45
C PHE A 989 -19.75 -36.52 14.50
N PRO A 990 -20.31 -37.00 13.36
CA PRO A 990 -21.21 -38.16 13.37
C PRO A 990 -20.56 -39.47 13.80
N ILE A 991 -19.25 -39.63 13.64
CA ILE A 991 -18.53 -40.81 14.14
C ILE A 991 -18.07 -40.56 15.58
N LEU A 992 -17.50 -39.39 15.86
CA LEU A 992 -16.85 -39.05 17.13
C LEU A 992 -17.87 -38.81 18.25
N VAL A 993 -18.87 -37.96 18.04
CA VAL A 993 -19.75 -37.46 19.11
C VAL A 993 -21.12 -38.13 19.09
N GLN A 994 -21.74 -38.27 17.91
CA GLN A 994 -23.12 -38.76 17.82
C GLN A 994 -23.37 -40.10 18.53
N PRO A 995 -22.46 -41.10 18.54
CA PRO A 995 -22.69 -42.35 19.26
C PRO A 995 -22.85 -42.18 20.79
N VAL A 996 -22.20 -41.17 21.38
CA VAL A 996 -22.37 -40.84 22.80
C VAL A 996 -23.76 -40.25 23.04
N LEU A 997 -24.20 -39.36 22.14
CA LEU A 997 -25.53 -38.74 22.20
C LEU A 997 -26.65 -39.75 21.97
N ASP A 998 -26.50 -40.66 21.01
CA ASP A 998 -27.48 -41.70 20.70
C ASP A 998 -27.71 -42.63 21.89
N LYS A 999 -26.65 -42.92 22.64
CA LYS A 999 -26.70 -43.79 23.82
C LYS A 999 -27.35 -43.12 25.03
N HIS A 1000 -27.07 -41.83 25.25
CA HIS A 1000 -27.36 -41.18 26.54
C HIS A 1000 -28.32 -40.00 26.49
N CYS A 1001 -28.53 -39.37 25.32
CA CYS A 1001 -29.22 -38.08 25.23
C CYS A 1001 -30.42 -38.09 24.28
N VAL A 1002 -30.38 -38.86 23.20
CA VAL A 1002 -31.39 -38.80 22.13
C VAL A 1002 -32.78 -39.24 22.58
N GLU A 1003 -32.90 -40.14 23.55
CA GLU A 1003 -34.20 -40.62 24.04
C GLU A 1003 -35.11 -39.48 24.54
N CYS A 1004 -34.54 -38.51 25.28
CA CYS A 1004 -35.25 -37.32 25.77
C CYS A 1004 -35.19 -36.14 24.80
N HIS A 1005 -34.18 -36.09 23.92
CA HIS A 1005 -33.92 -34.99 23.00
C HIS A 1005 -34.25 -35.33 21.53
N THR A 1006 -35.44 -35.91 21.30
CA THR A 1006 -35.90 -36.28 19.95
C THR A 1006 -37.35 -35.87 19.69
N GLY A 1007 -37.64 -35.54 18.42
CA GLY A 1007 -39.00 -35.22 17.95
C GLY A 1007 -39.56 -33.87 18.43
N PRO A 1008 -40.86 -33.62 18.21
CA PRO A 1008 -41.53 -32.36 18.57
C PRO A 1008 -41.67 -32.12 20.08
N GLU A 1009 -41.54 -33.17 20.89
CA GLU A 1009 -41.63 -33.13 22.37
C GLU A 1009 -40.24 -33.12 23.03
N ALA A 1010 -39.18 -32.86 22.27
CA ALA A 1010 -37.81 -32.85 22.79
C ALA A 1010 -37.66 -31.90 23.99
N GLU A 1011 -37.08 -32.41 25.08
CA GLU A 1011 -36.94 -31.64 26.31
C GLU A 1011 -36.09 -30.37 26.08
N GLY A 1012 -36.54 -29.26 26.68
CA GLY A 1012 -35.93 -27.95 26.49
C GLY A 1012 -36.01 -27.40 25.06
N GLY A 1013 -36.72 -28.07 24.14
CA GLY A 1013 -36.74 -27.74 22.71
C GLY A 1013 -35.43 -28.05 21.99
N ILE A 1014 -34.57 -28.88 22.57
CA ILE A 1014 -33.24 -29.22 22.04
C ILE A 1014 -33.29 -30.58 21.37
N VAL A 1015 -33.01 -30.63 20.06
CA VAL A 1015 -32.99 -31.88 19.28
C VAL A 1015 -31.56 -32.36 19.10
N LEU A 1016 -31.23 -33.54 19.62
CA LEU A 1016 -29.88 -34.12 19.61
C LEU A 1016 -29.71 -35.32 18.67
N THR A 1017 -30.62 -35.48 17.72
CA THR A 1017 -30.52 -36.53 16.69
C THR A 1017 -29.41 -36.25 15.67
N GLY A 1018 -28.83 -37.31 15.11
CA GLY A 1018 -27.87 -37.22 14.00
C GLY A 1018 -28.50 -36.89 12.64
N ALA A 1019 -29.79 -36.51 12.59
CA ALA A 1019 -30.48 -36.18 11.35
C ALA A 1019 -29.84 -34.95 10.67
N PRO A 1020 -29.61 -34.97 9.35
CA PRO A 1020 -29.08 -33.82 8.63
C PRO A 1020 -29.97 -32.58 8.79
N GLU A 1021 -29.36 -31.45 9.15
CA GLU A 1021 -30.01 -30.15 9.24
C GLU A 1021 -29.10 -29.08 8.62
N GLY A 1022 -29.41 -28.72 7.38
CA GLY A 1022 -28.57 -27.83 6.58
C GLY A 1022 -27.20 -28.45 6.29
N ALA A 1023 -26.14 -27.75 6.67
CA ALA A 1023 -24.75 -28.18 6.42
C ALA A 1023 -24.23 -29.22 7.42
N PHE A 1024 -24.93 -29.48 8.53
CA PHE A 1024 -24.49 -30.31 9.65
C PHE A 1024 -25.61 -31.26 10.09
N SER A 1025 -25.60 -31.74 11.35
CA SER A 1025 -26.71 -32.46 11.99
C SER A 1025 -27.46 -31.56 12.98
N ALA A 1026 -28.70 -31.94 13.33
CA ALA A 1026 -29.50 -31.24 14.35
C ALA A 1026 -28.75 -31.15 15.70
N SER A 1027 -28.16 -32.26 16.14
CA SER A 1027 -27.32 -32.32 17.36
C SER A 1027 -26.15 -31.35 17.35
N TYR A 1028 -25.44 -31.24 16.24
CA TYR A 1028 -24.31 -30.33 16.14
C TYR A 1028 -24.77 -28.87 16.19
N ASN A 1029 -25.84 -28.53 15.45
CA ASN A 1029 -26.39 -27.17 15.45
C ASN A 1029 -26.87 -26.74 16.83
N ALA A 1030 -27.37 -27.68 17.64
CA ALA A 1030 -27.77 -27.44 19.02
C ALA A 1030 -26.57 -27.24 19.96
N LEU A 1031 -25.54 -28.09 19.85
CA LEU A 1031 -24.45 -28.16 20.84
C LEU A 1031 -23.25 -27.26 20.53
N ALA A 1032 -22.86 -27.11 19.27
CA ALA A 1032 -21.68 -26.34 18.90
C ALA A 1032 -21.71 -24.87 19.38
N PRO A 1033 -22.86 -24.16 19.41
CA PRO A 1033 -22.95 -22.82 20.00
C PRO A 1033 -22.66 -22.75 21.51
N MET A 1034 -22.68 -23.88 22.22
CA MET A 1034 -22.35 -23.98 23.66
C MET A 1034 -20.85 -24.14 23.91
N VAL A 1035 -20.04 -24.27 22.86
CA VAL A 1035 -18.59 -24.47 22.92
C VAL A 1035 -17.88 -23.21 22.44
N PRO A 1036 -17.03 -22.58 23.28
CA PRO A 1036 -16.17 -21.50 22.82
C PRO A 1036 -15.16 -21.99 21.78
N TYR A 1037 -15.22 -21.43 20.58
CA TYR A 1037 -14.32 -21.68 19.46
C TYR A 1037 -13.71 -20.38 18.93
N SER A 1038 -12.64 -20.50 18.15
CA SER A 1038 -11.95 -19.38 17.52
C SER A 1038 -12.41 -19.27 16.08
N GLU A 1039 -12.66 -18.02 15.66
CA GLU A 1039 -13.00 -17.68 14.28
C GLU A 1039 -12.47 -16.29 13.92
N TRP A 1040 -12.36 -16.02 12.62
CA TRP A 1040 -11.75 -14.77 12.15
C TRP A 1040 -12.60 -13.50 12.31
N LYS A 1041 -13.91 -13.64 12.57
CA LYS A 1041 -14.81 -12.47 12.68
C LYS A 1041 -14.73 -11.78 14.03
N SER A 1042 -14.23 -12.46 15.05
CA SER A 1042 -14.15 -11.91 16.39
C SER A 1042 -12.93 -10.97 16.50
N PRO A 1043 -13.06 -9.83 17.19
CA PRO A 1043 -11.90 -9.02 17.54
C PRO A 1043 -10.83 -9.88 18.24
N PRO A 1044 -9.52 -9.65 18.01
CA PRO A 1044 -8.47 -10.45 18.62
C PRO A 1044 -8.62 -10.63 20.14
N ALA A 1045 -9.05 -9.57 20.84
CA ALA A 1045 -9.30 -9.61 22.28
C ALA A 1045 -10.44 -10.56 22.69
N ALA A 1046 -11.50 -10.68 21.89
CA ALA A 1046 -12.67 -11.51 22.19
C ALA A 1046 -12.33 -13.02 22.16
N ASN A 1047 -11.34 -13.41 21.36
CA ASN A 1047 -10.82 -14.78 21.33
C ASN A 1047 -9.55 -14.94 22.17
N PHE A 1048 -9.17 -13.97 23.01
CA PHE A 1048 -7.96 -13.96 23.85
C PHE A 1048 -6.62 -14.07 23.08
N GLU A 1049 -6.60 -13.70 21.81
CA GLU A 1049 -5.40 -13.69 20.99
C GLU A 1049 -4.33 -12.71 21.52
N PRO A 1050 -3.03 -12.93 21.22
CA PRO A 1050 -2.45 -13.91 20.28
C PRO A 1050 -2.29 -15.35 20.83
N MET A 1051 -2.54 -15.57 22.12
CA MET A 1051 -2.31 -16.86 22.77
C MET A 1051 -3.63 -17.52 23.19
N SER A 1052 -3.62 -18.79 23.58
CA SER A 1052 -4.76 -19.37 24.31
C SER A 1052 -4.56 -19.11 25.80
N ARG A 1053 -5.64 -18.79 26.53
CA ARG A 1053 -5.61 -18.69 27.99
C ARG A 1053 -6.37 -19.87 28.63
N PRO A 1054 -5.87 -20.44 29.74
CA PRO A 1054 -6.57 -21.52 30.42
C PRO A 1054 -8.02 -21.15 30.78
N ASN A 1055 -8.92 -22.12 30.64
CA ASN A 1055 -10.37 -22.00 30.94
C ASN A 1055 -11.17 -21.04 30.04
N LEU A 1056 -10.61 -20.57 28.92
CA LEU A 1056 -11.28 -19.62 28.03
C LEU A 1056 -11.55 -20.19 26.62
N PHE A 1057 -11.22 -21.45 26.39
CA PHE A 1057 -11.35 -22.12 25.11
C PHE A 1057 -11.75 -23.59 25.29
N GLY A 1058 -12.39 -24.18 24.28
CA GLY A 1058 -12.61 -25.63 24.20
C GLY A 1058 -13.48 -26.19 25.34
N ALA A 1059 -13.20 -27.42 25.75
CA ALA A 1059 -13.99 -28.15 26.74
C ALA A 1059 -14.04 -27.41 28.08
N ARG A 1060 -12.92 -26.87 28.55
CA ARG A 1060 -12.82 -26.22 29.88
C ARG A 1060 -13.67 -24.95 30.02
N ALA A 1061 -13.94 -24.28 28.91
CA ALA A 1061 -14.75 -23.07 28.86
C ALA A 1061 -16.20 -23.32 28.43
N SER A 1062 -16.52 -24.56 28.05
CA SER A 1062 -17.80 -24.89 27.46
C SER A 1062 -18.90 -25.01 28.51
N LYS A 1063 -20.03 -24.34 28.26
CA LYS A 1063 -21.26 -24.52 29.04
C LYS A 1063 -21.74 -25.97 28.99
N LEU A 1064 -21.52 -26.65 27.87
CA LEU A 1064 -21.87 -28.06 27.70
C LEU A 1064 -21.05 -28.94 28.64
N MET A 1065 -19.73 -28.73 28.71
CA MET A 1065 -18.88 -29.50 29.63
C MET A 1065 -19.21 -29.19 31.09
N THR A 1066 -19.52 -27.95 31.44
CA THR A 1066 -20.00 -27.60 32.79
C THR A 1066 -21.25 -28.42 33.16
N LEU A 1067 -22.25 -28.47 32.28
CA LEU A 1067 -23.48 -29.26 32.50
C LEU A 1067 -23.18 -30.75 32.66
N ILE A 1068 -22.31 -31.31 31.83
CA ILE A 1068 -21.93 -32.73 31.91
C ILE A 1068 -21.24 -33.04 33.25
N LEU A 1069 -20.36 -32.14 33.72
CA LEU A 1069 -19.63 -32.33 34.98
C LEU A 1069 -20.50 -32.10 36.23
N GLU A 1070 -21.49 -31.21 36.15
CA GLU A 1070 -22.49 -31.01 37.21
C GLU A 1070 -23.48 -32.18 37.30
N GLY A 1071 -23.62 -32.95 36.22
CA GLY A 1071 -24.56 -34.05 36.06
C GLY A 1071 -25.83 -33.61 35.35
N HIS A 1072 -26.42 -34.51 34.56
CA HIS A 1072 -27.68 -34.29 33.87
C HIS A 1072 -28.56 -35.53 34.00
N GLU A 1073 -29.58 -35.43 34.85
CA GLU A 1073 -30.42 -36.56 35.28
C GLU A 1073 -29.56 -37.74 35.80
N ASP A 1074 -29.84 -38.97 35.37
CA ASP A 1074 -29.12 -40.18 35.77
C ASP A 1074 -28.00 -40.59 34.76
N VAL A 1075 -27.62 -39.70 33.83
CA VAL A 1075 -26.60 -40.01 32.81
C VAL A 1075 -25.20 -40.07 33.44
N THR A 1076 -24.50 -41.18 33.20
CA THR A 1076 -23.08 -41.35 33.57
C THR A 1076 -22.27 -41.73 32.34
N LEU A 1077 -21.22 -40.96 32.04
CA LEU A 1077 -20.31 -41.22 30.92
C LEU A 1077 -19.07 -41.97 31.42
N ASP A 1078 -18.61 -42.95 30.64
CA ASP A 1078 -17.30 -43.56 30.88
C ASP A 1078 -16.14 -42.69 30.37
N GLU A 1079 -14.89 -43.10 30.65
CA GLU A 1079 -13.69 -42.35 30.27
C GLU A 1079 -13.56 -42.17 28.74
N GLN A 1080 -13.94 -43.18 27.95
CA GLN A 1080 -13.84 -43.11 26.48
C GLN A 1080 -14.92 -42.19 25.92
N GLU A 1081 -16.13 -42.23 26.46
CA GLU A 1081 -17.23 -41.35 26.10
C GLU A 1081 -16.90 -39.89 26.43
N MET A 1082 -16.29 -39.63 27.59
CA MET A 1082 -15.80 -38.32 27.98
C MET A 1082 -14.70 -37.82 27.03
N GLU A 1083 -13.71 -38.66 26.72
CA GLU A 1083 -12.61 -38.32 25.81
C GLU A 1083 -13.12 -37.88 24.43
N ARG A 1084 -14.17 -38.52 23.91
CA ARG A 1084 -14.78 -38.17 22.62
C ARG A 1084 -15.36 -36.75 22.62
N LEU A 1085 -16.12 -36.40 23.65
CA LEU A 1085 -16.73 -35.09 23.79
C LEU A 1085 -15.66 -34.00 24.00
N VAL A 1086 -14.69 -34.25 24.89
CA VAL A 1086 -13.57 -33.34 25.16
C VAL A 1086 -12.75 -33.09 23.89
N THR A 1087 -12.39 -34.15 23.17
CA THR A 1087 -11.61 -34.05 21.93
C THR A 1087 -12.31 -33.21 20.88
N TRP A 1088 -13.62 -33.37 20.69
CA TRP A 1088 -14.39 -32.55 19.77
C TRP A 1088 -14.40 -31.07 20.19
N MET A 1089 -14.69 -30.77 21.45
CA MET A 1089 -14.74 -29.40 21.95
C MET A 1089 -13.39 -28.69 21.85
N ASP A 1090 -12.30 -29.36 22.23
CA ASP A 1090 -10.95 -28.81 22.20
C ASP A 1090 -10.41 -28.60 20.78
N THR A 1091 -10.96 -29.29 19.78
CA THR A 1091 -10.54 -29.18 18.37
C THR A 1091 -11.33 -28.14 17.59
N ASN A 1092 -11.74 -27.05 18.25
CA ASN A 1092 -12.54 -25.95 17.69
C ASN A 1092 -13.98 -26.35 17.33
N ALA A 1093 -14.51 -27.39 17.97
CA ALA A 1093 -15.85 -27.94 17.74
C ALA A 1093 -16.14 -28.21 16.25
N LEU A 1094 -15.19 -28.82 15.53
CA LEU A 1094 -15.33 -29.12 14.10
C LEU A 1094 -16.41 -30.19 13.84
N PHE A 1095 -17.08 -30.08 12.69
CA PHE A 1095 -17.99 -31.13 12.21
C PHE A 1095 -17.29 -32.07 11.23
N TYR A 1096 -16.52 -31.49 10.29
CA TYR A 1096 -15.81 -32.19 9.23
C TYR A 1096 -14.29 -32.12 9.40
N GLY A 1097 -13.62 -33.19 8.99
CA GLY A 1097 -12.16 -33.31 8.95
C GLY A 1097 -11.62 -33.33 7.53
N THR A 1098 -12.36 -32.73 6.59
CA THR A 1098 -12.00 -32.63 5.17
C THR A 1098 -12.57 -31.35 4.57
N PHE A 1099 -11.89 -30.85 3.54
CA PHE A 1099 -12.38 -29.77 2.68
C PHE A 1099 -12.99 -30.28 1.37
N ASP A 1100 -12.94 -31.59 1.11
CA ASP A 1100 -13.57 -32.19 -0.08
C ASP A 1100 -15.10 -32.31 0.13
N PRO A 1101 -15.93 -31.71 -0.74
CA PRO A 1101 -17.38 -31.74 -0.58
C PRO A 1101 -18.01 -33.13 -0.62
N GLU A 1102 -17.43 -34.09 -1.34
CA GLU A 1102 -17.99 -35.43 -1.45
C GLU A 1102 -17.68 -36.24 -0.19
N ASP A 1103 -16.46 -36.14 0.32
CA ASP A 1103 -16.09 -36.71 1.61
C ASP A 1103 -16.85 -36.05 2.77
N GLN A 1104 -17.20 -34.76 2.70
CA GLN A 1104 -18.10 -34.15 3.67
C GLN A 1104 -19.49 -34.80 3.67
N LYS A 1105 -20.09 -35.04 2.49
CA LYS A 1105 -21.39 -35.74 2.44
C LYS A 1105 -21.31 -37.15 3.05
N ARG A 1106 -20.18 -37.85 2.86
CA ARG A 1106 -19.92 -39.16 3.47
C ARG A 1106 -19.84 -39.04 4.99
N GLN A 1107 -19.02 -38.12 5.50
CA GLN A 1107 -18.91 -37.86 6.94
C GLN A 1107 -20.25 -37.46 7.56
N GLN A 1108 -21.09 -36.65 6.89
CA GLN A 1108 -22.42 -36.26 7.37
C GLN A 1108 -23.34 -37.47 7.59
N ARG A 1109 -23.14 -38.57 6.83
CA ARG A 1109 -23.86 -39.84 6.99
C ARG A 1109 -23.20 -40.81 7.98
N GLY A 1110 -22.12 -40.40 8.65
CA GLY A 1110 -21.35 -41.27 9.55
C GLY A 1110 -20.42 -42.25 8.82
N GLU A 1111 -20.14 -42.04 7.53
CA GLU A 1111 -19.24 -42.91 6.77
C GLU A 1111 -17.77 -42.49 6.94
N ARG A 1112 -16.87 -43.47 6.95
CA ARG A 1112 -15.42 -43.24 6.98
C ARG A 1112 -14.90 -42.76 5.62
N ILE A 1113 -13.84 -41.94 5.66
CA ILE A 1113 -13.11 -41.44 4.49
C ILE A 1113 -11.63 -41.85 4.58
N ALA A 1114 -10.89 -41.73 3.47
CA ALA A 1114 -9.51 -42.20 3.40
C ALA A 1114 -8.50 -41.32 4.15
N GLY A 1115 -8.87 -40.08 4.48
CA GLY A 1115 -7.97 -39.05 5.03
C GLY A 1115 -7.87 -37.85 4.10
N PRO A 1116 -7.07 -36.83 4.45
CA PRO A 1116 -6.89 -35.65 3.61
C PRO A 1116 -6.18 -36.03 2.29
N ALA A 1117 -6.61 -35.43 1.17
CA ALA A 1117 -5.97 -35.64 -0.14
C ALA A 1117 -4.59 -34.97 -0.27
N LEU A 1118 -4.28 -34.04 0.64
CA LEU A 1118 -3.02 -33.32 0.71
C LEU A 1118 -2.49 -33.46 2.15
N GLU A 1119 -1.36 -34.14 2.30
CA GLU A 1119 -0.63 -34.27 3.56
C GLU A 1119 0.57 -33.32 3.60
#